data_AF-A0A919TJV0-F1
#
_entry.id   AF-A0A919TJV0-F1
#
_cell.length_a   1.000
_cell.length_b   1.000
_cell.length_c   1.000
_cell.angle_alpha   90.00
_cell.angle_beta   90.00
_cell.angle_gamma   90.00
#
_symmetry.space_group_name_H-M   'P 1'
#
loop_
_entity.id
_entity.type
_entity.pdbx_description
1 polymer ?
#
loop_
_entity_poly.entity_id
_entity_poly.type
_entity_poly.pdbx_seq_one_letter_code
_entity_poly.pdbx_strand_id
1 'polypeptide(L)'
;MSPRWSVFELGVVRAAGFGFGLVEGLAAPALYDATVEHARITAELDAAERAYLAATRVPRPAGPEDVHHTGRCLRRLRQRQPIGPDAPMPPDLADAAFAERWNVLCARLRDSAGPLGDAYAEALASARDHLDRSLRDDVVRAALVLLTPEILDTAVRILLRRPPTGAAPNQRERKMAAFLQRLAAKCETNGVAGPIGYARLGAGTVPLPERAAHRGFLAYWAARELAGIWLDGADLGGRSRRPGSRAPTLPARSPAARYVRAVAAGRLDPRPERLRELHRRDLLWVGGFAVPAGEPDALAALGAVAAGLPDAAAGALVRRLADAAAAFAAGDATTKLDVSARVGRLLGERGVDASRRGAGALYADRVPLYQETYDPRLALCLDAPARDRLAARLAPVLDVAAAAGVQAWCAARDRFTEAWRAAFGAAARRSLTDVLSALEIQREQPVTGTPVAGELAALVADRWDGVSRTVLLPPADVSRLASPVGPAPPVLLSPDLHFDTTDPERVRRADAPIIVGELHWGLQGLTNLCSLLPNRDTLSGATRRWLGATVPELVHVATSQRFGKLCYLELLPHTLELSGPATSADRALRTDQLDVLDDGSVVVRDSGARIALLLGDPQGRLQSPLGVPSAAWPTVDLGPFTPRVVVGDVIVQRATWRLPAGALAADASPGLPRYSAAVRAMLGRGVPRRCFAGTAGERKPFYLDLASPHLVDLLLAEAKGGPVRLTEMLPGPGRLWQDAGADRRVCEVRLAVRRSTGPEPGRRG
;
A
#
# COMPACT_ATOMS: atom_id res chain seq x y z
N MET A 1 2.09 -31.31 18.12
CA MET A 1 3.14 -30.26 18.19
C MET A 1 2.45 -28.91 18.13
N SER A 2 2.73 -27.99 19.05
CA SER A 2 2.15 -26.64 18.99
C SER A 2 2.59 -25.94 17.69
N PRO A 3 1.70 -25.19 17.01
CA PRO A 3 2.06 -24.51 15.78
C PRO A 3 3.18 -23.49 16.04
N ARG A 4 4.17 -23.46 15.13
CA ARG A 4 5.32 -22.54 15.17
C ARG A 4 4.89 -21.08 15.01
N TRP A 5 3.72 -20.84 14.42
CA TRP A 5 3.12 -19.53 14.23
C TRP A 5 1.77 -19.44 14.94
N SER A 6 1.56 -18.37 15.69
CA SER A 6 0.29 -18.07 16.35
C SER A 6 -0.37 -16.88 15.66
N VAL A 7 -1.64 -17.04 15.28
CA VAL A 7 -2.47 -15.99 14.66
C VAL A 7 -3.26 -15.28 15.75
N PHE A 8 -3.28 -13.94 15.73
CA PHE A 8 -4.10 -13.15 16.64
C PHE A 8 -5.59 -13.39 16.38
N GLU A 9 -6.44 -13.25 17.41
CA GLU A 9 -7.86 -13.60 17.33
C GLU A 9 -8.73 -12.62 16.51
N LEU A 10 -8.15 -11.49 16.09
CA LEU A 10 -8.79 -10.45 15.29
C LEU A 10 -7.98 -10.18 14.01
N GLY A 11 -8.66 -10.11 12.88
CA GLY A 11 -8.16 -9.52 11.64
C GLY A 11 -9.06 -8.36 11.17
N VAL A 12 -8.57 -7.59 10.21
CA VAL A 12 -9.33 -6.51 9.56
C VAL A 12 -9.58 -6.89 8.11
N VAL A 13 -10.85 -6.92 7.70
CA VAL A 13 -11.23 -7.08 6.30
C VAL A 13 -11.26 -5.69 5.67
N ARG A 14 -10.41 -5.43 4.68
CA ARG A 14 -10.40 -4.18 3.92
C ARG A 14 -11.01 -4.44 2.55
N ALA A 15 -12.01 -3.65 2.17
CA ALA A 15 -12.68 -3.81 0.88
C ALA A 15 -12.60 -2.53 0.04
N ALA A 16 -12.73 -2.69 -1.27
CA ALA A 16 -13.07 -1.59 -2.15
C ALA A 16 -14.43 -0.98 -1.74
N GLY A 17 -14.56 0.34 -1.85
CA GLY A 17 -15.80 1.06 -1.54
C GLY A 17 -16.99 0.64 -2.40
N PHE A 18 -16.72 0.17 -3.61
CA PHE A 18 -17.71 -0.13 -4.62
C PHE A 18 -17.45 -1.50 -5.25
N GLY A 19 -18.49 -2.04 -5.87
CA GLY A 19 -18.41 -3.25 -6.68
C GLY A 19 -17.43 -3.10 -7.84
N PHE A 20 -16.84 -4.21 -8.28
CA PHE A 20 -15.91 -4.19 -9.42
C PHE A 20 -16.56 -3.69 -10.72
N GLY A 21 -17.89 -3.83 -10.85
CA GLY A 21 -18.68 -3.31 -11.96
C GLY A 21 -18.47 -1.81 -12.24
N LEU A 22 -18.14 -1.02 -11.21
CA LEU A 22 -17.88 0.42 -11.37
C LEU A 22 -16.68 0.71 -12.28
N VAL A 23 -15.64 -0.14 -12.26
CA VAL A 23 -14.49 0.00 -13.18
C VAL A 23 -14.63 -0.88 -14.42
N GLU A 24 -15.33 -2.01 -14.32
CA GLU A 24 -15.60 -2.88 -15.47
C GLU A 24 -16.48 -2.20 -16.52
N GLY A 25 -17.36 -1.28 -16.12
CA GLY A 25 -18.15 -0.46 -17.04
C GLY A 25 -17.33 0.49 -17.93
N LEU A 26 -16.01 0.64 -17.70
CA LEU A 26 -15.10 1.37 -18.60
C LEU A 26 -14.51 0.48 -19.71
N ALA A 27 -14.77 -0.83 -19.67
CA ALA A 27 -14.17 -1.80 -20.57
C ALA A 27 -15.19 -2.31 -21.59
N ALA A 28 -14.74 -2.50 -22.83
CA ALA A 28 -15.51 -3.06 -23.93
C ALA A 28 -14.83 -4.34 -24.44
N PRO A 29 -15.26 -5.54 -24.02
CA PRO A 29 -14.64 -6.81 -24.45
C PRO A 29 -14.53 -6.95 -25.98
N ALA A 30 -15.55 -6.53 -26.72
CA ALA A 30 -15.55 -6.58 -28.19
C ALA A 30 -14.39 -5.78 -28.83
N LEU A 31 -14.03 -4.62 -28.27
CA LEU A 31 -12.87 -3.85 -28.72
C LEU A 31 -11.57 -4.63 -28.51
N TYR A 32 -11.41 -5.26 -27.34
CA TYR A 32 -10.23 -6.06 -27.05
C TYR A 32 -10.13 -7.25 -27.99
N ASP A 33 -11.23 -7.96 -28.24
CA ASP A 33 -11.27 -9.12 -29.13
C ASP A 33 -10.95 -8.73 -30.58
N ALA A 34 -11.52 -7.63 -31.08
CA ALA A 34 -11.19 -7.08 -32.40
C ALA A 34 -9.70 -6.68 -32.50
N THR A 35 -9.14 -6.11 -31.43
CA THR A 35 -7.72 -5.72 -31.39
C THR A 35 -6.81 -6.94 -31.35
N VAL A 36 -7.19 -8.00 -30.61
CA VAL A 36 -6.46 -9.28 -30.57
C VAL A 36 -6.44 -9.92 -31.94
N GLU A 37 -7.58 -9.97 -32.64
CA GLU A 37 -7.65 -10.53 -33.99
C GLU A 37 -6.81 -9.71 -34.98
N HIS A 38 -6.93 -8.37 -34.96
CA HIS A 38 -6.11 -7.49 -35.79
C HIS A 38 -4.59 -7.65 -35.51
N ALA A 39 -4.22 -7.77 -34.24
CA ALA A 39 -2.83 -8.01 -33.82
C ALA A 39 -2.33 -9.39 -34.27
N ARG A 40 -3.17 -10.42 -34.20
CA ARG A 40 -2.86 -11.77 -34.68
C ARG A 40 -2.59 -11.78 -36.18
N ILE A 41 -3.48 -11.19 -36.98
CA ILE A 41 -3.30 -11.08 -38.44
C ILE A 41 -2.00 -10.35 -38.77
N THR A 42 -1.71 -9.25 -38.06
CA THR A 42 -0.46 -8.51 -38.21
C THR A 42 0.76 -9.38 -37.88
N ALA A 43 0.72 -10.15 -36.79
CA ALA A 43 1.82 -11.03 -36.40
C ALA A 43 2.06 -12.16 -37.42
N GLU A 44 1.00 -12.72 -38.00
CA GLU A 44 1.06 -13.70 -39.09
C GLU A 44 1.72 -13.08 -40.34
N LEU A 45 1.36 -11.84 -40.71
CA LEU A 45 2.03 -11.08 -41.79
C LEU A 45 3.50 -10.79 -41.48
N ASP A 46 3.84 -10.36 -40.27
CA ASP A 46 5.22 -10.10 -39.87
C ASP A 46 6.06 -11.38 -39.91
N ALA A 47 5.49 -12.52 -39.52
CA ALA A 47 6.16 -13.82 -39.61
C ALA A 47 6.38 -14.25 -41.06
N ALA A 48 5.37 -14.09 -41.92
CA ALA A 48 5.48 -14.38 -43.34
C ALA A 48 6.53 -13.49 -44.04
N GLU A 49 6.58 -12.20 -43.72
CA GLU A 49 7.61 -11.28 -44.21
C GLU A 49 9.02 -11.69 -43.76
N ARG A 50 9.18 -12.08 -42.49
CA ARG A 50 10.47 -12.58 -41.98
C ARG A 50 10.89 -13.87 -42.67
N ALA A 51 9.96 -14.80 -42.90
CA ALA A 51 10.22 -16.02 -43.65
C ALA A 51 10.69 -15.71 -45.08
N TYR A 52 10.02 -14.77 -45.74
CA TYR A 52 10.43 -14.28 -47.07
C TYR A 52 11.84 -13.66 -47.05
N LEU A 53 12.15 -12.81 -46.06
CA LEU A 53 13.46 -12.22 -45.88
C LEU A 53 14.57 -13.26 -45.59
N ALA A 54 14.24 -14.33 -44.87
CA ALA A 54 15.17 -15.43 -44.62
C ALA A 54 15.46 -16.22 -45.90
N ALA A 55 14.42 -16.58 -46.66
CA ALA A 55 14.54 -17.33 -47.92
C ALA A 55 15.24 -16.53 -49.04
N THR A 56 15.10 -15.21 -49.07
CA THR A 56 15.80 -14.33 -50.03
C THR A 56 17.28 -14.11 -49.73
N ARG A 57 17.78 -14.50 -48.55
CA ARG A 57 19.19 -14.32 -48.19
C ARG A 57 20.11 -15.42 -48.75
N VAL A 58 19.56 -16.57 -49.14
CA VAL A 58 20.33 -17.72 -49.64
C VAL A 58 19.48 -18.48 -50.68
N PRO A 59 19.81 -18.46 -51.99
CA PRO A 59 20.92 -17.78 -52.66
C PRO A 59 20.62 -16.31 -53.00
N ARG A 60 21.69 -15.51 -53.05
CA ARG A 60 21.65 -14.09 -53.41
C ARG A 60 21.16 -13.93 -54.87
N PRO A 61 20.31 -12.92 -55.19
CA PRO A 61 19.78 -12.72 -56.55
C PRO A 61 20.89 -12.76 -57.62
N ALA A 62 20.67 -13.51 -58.70
CA ALA A 62 21.69 -13.91 -59.67
C ALA A 62 21.99 -12.83 -60.72
N GLY A 63 21.11 -11.83 -60.89
CA GLY A 63 21.32 -10.67 -61.76
C GLY A 63 20.55 -9.39 -61.38
N PRO A 64 20.77 -8.26 -62.08
CA PRO A 64 20.14 -6.97 -61.79
C PRO A 64 18.59 -6.98 -61.82
N GLU A 65 18.00 -7.80 -62.69
CA GLU A 65 16.55 -7.96 -62.79
C GLU A 65 15.97 -8.67 -61.56
N ASP A 66 16.65 -9.69 -61.03
CA ASP A 66 16.25 -10.40 -59.80
C ASP A 66 16.30 -9.49 -58.58
N VAL A 67 17.32 -8.61 -58.51
CA VAL A 67 17.44 -7.59 -57.46
C VAL A 67 16.26 -6.61 -57.53
N HIS A 68 15.94 -6.12 -58.72
CA HIS A 68 14.83 -5.18 -58.91
C HIS A 68 13.50 -5.81 -58.53
N HIS A 69 13.24 -7.03 -58.99
CA HIS A 69 12.01 -7.75 -58.67
C HIS A 69 11.88 -8.07 -57.17
N THR A 70 12.94 -8.59 -56.55
CA THR A 70 12.97 -8.85 -55.10
C THR A 70 12.69 -7.56 -54.32
N GLY A 71 13.26 -6.43 -54.75
CA GLY A 71 12.98 -5.11 -54.17
C GLY A 71 11.51 -4.69 -54.29
N ARG A 72 10.85 -4.96 -55.43
CA ARG A 72 9.42 -4.70 -55.63
C ARG A 72 8.54 -5.57 -54.73
N CYS A 73 8.84 -6.86 -54.62
CA CYS A 73 8.13 -7.79 -53.74
C CYS A 73 8.30 -7.38 -52.26
N LEU A 74 9.54 -7.12 -51.83
CA LEU A 74 9.82 -6.61 -50.48
C LEU A 74 9.10 -5.29 -50.18
N ARG A 75 8.99 -4.39 -51.16
CA ARG A 75 8.23 -3.15 -50.99
C ARG A 75 6.74 -3.45 -50.76
N ARG A 76 6.14 -4.36 -51.52
CA ARG A 76 4.74 -4.77 -51.31
C ARG A 76 4.54 -5.46 -49.97
N LEU A 77 5.47 -6.33 -49.56
CA LEU A 77 5.45 -6.99 -48.25
C LEU A 77 5.46 -5.97 -47.10
N ARG A 78 6.41 -5.02 -47.15
CA ARG A 78 6.52 -3.93 -46.17
C ARG A 78 5.30 -3.02 -46.13
N GLN A 79 4.63 -2.85 -47.27
CA GLN A 79 3.41 -2.04 -47.41
C GLN A 79 2.14 -2.85 -47.10
N ARG A 80 2.24 -4.11 -46.71
CA ARG A 80 1.10 -5.02 -46.46
C ARG A 80 0.14 -5.11 -47.66
N GLN A 81 0.69 -5.09 -48.87
CA GLN A 81 -0.07 -5.14 -50.12
C GLN A 81 -0.05 -6.53 -50.75
N PRO A 82 -1.12 -6.91 -51.50
CA PRO A 82 -1.14 -8.16 -52.23
C PRO A 82 0.02 -8.29 -53.23
N ILE A 83 0.53 -9.51 -53.37
CA ILE A 83 1.53 -9.90 -54.36
C ILE A 83 0.79 -10.42 -55.60
N GLY A 84 1.24 -9.99 -56.79
CA GLY A 84 0.68 -10.45 -58.06
C GLY A 84 1.09 -11.89 -58.40
N PRO A 85 0.37 -12.58 -59.28
CA PRO A 85 0.65 -13.97 -59.66
C PRO A 85 2.04 -14.15 -60.29
N ASP A 86 2.53 -13.14 -61.01
CA ASP A 86 3.82 -13.17 -61.72
C ASP A 86 4.99 -12.61 -60.87
N ALA A 87 4.78 -12.40 -59.57
CA ALA A 87 5.85 -11.93 -58.70
C ALA A 87 6.87 -13.04 -58.46
N PRO A 88 8.17 -12.82 -58.73
CA PRO A 88 9.16 -13.86 -58.53
C PRO A 88 9.32 -14.13 -57.03
N MET A 89 9.26 -15.42 -56.69
CA MET A 89 9.36 -15.95 -55.34
C MET A 89 10.70 -16.64 -55.14
N PRO A 90 11.29 -16.58 -53.93
CA PRO A 90 12.47 -17.38 -53.60
C PRO A 90 12.18 -18.86 -53.85
N PRO A 91 13.12 -19.67 -54.38
CA PRO A 91 12.89 -21.09 -54.68
C PRO A 91 12.28 -21.88 -53.50
N ASP A 92 12.74 -21.60 -52.28
CA ASP A 92 12.26 -22.22 -51.04
C ASP A 92 10.83 -21.81 -50.63
N LEU A 93 10.30 -20.74 -51.24
CA LEU A 93 8.96 -20.21 -51.03
C LEU A 93 8.19 -20.11 -52.35
N ALA A 94 8.69 -20.69 -53.42
CA ALA A 94 8.13 -20.64 -54.78
C ALA A 94 6.96 -21.62 -54.94
N ASP A 95 6.14 -21.76 -53.90
CA ASP A 95 4.81 -22.32 -54.02
C ASP A 95 3.79 -21.20 -54.19
N ALA A 96 2.76 -21.42 -55.02
CA ALA A 96 1.62 -20.51 -55.13
C ALA A 96 0.95 -20.27 -53.77
N ALA A 97 1.17 -21.17 -52.82
CA ALA A 97 0.58 -21.15 -51.49
C ALA A 97 1.13 -20.02 -50.60
N PHE A 98 2.38 -19.55 -50.73
CA PHE A 98 2.84 -18.37 -49.98
C PHE A 98 2.11 -17.10 -50.43
N ALA A 99 2.07 -16.84 -51.74
CA ALA A 99 1.43 -15.65 -52.28
C ALA A 99 -0.08 -15.66 -51.98
N GLU A 100 -0.73 -16.81 -52.08
CA GLU A 100 -2.13 -16.99 -51.70
C GLU A 100 -2.34 -16.71 -50.20
N ARG A 101 -1.57 -17.36 -49.30
CA ARG A 101 -1.64 -17.11 -47.86
C ARG A 101 -1.40 -15.64 -47.51
N TRP A 102 -0.40 -15.01 -48.11
CA TRP A 102 -0.10 -13.60 -47.93
C TRP A 102 -1.26 -12.70 -48.38
N ASN A 103 -1.82 -12.95 -49.56
CA ASN A 103 -2.94 -12.18 -50.10
C ASN A 103 -4.20 -12.33 -49.26
N VAL A 104 -4.48 -13.53 -48.74
CA VAL A 104 -5.56 -13.80 -47.77
C VAL A 104 -5.34 -13.01 -46.48
N LEU A 105 -4.12 -13.01 -45.94
CA LEU A 105 -3.80 -12.23 -44.74
C LEU A 105 -3.92 -10.72 -44.96
N CYS A 106 -3.48 -10.21 -46.12
CA CYS A 106 -3.67 -8.81 -46.52
C CYS A 106 -5.15 -8.44 -46.65
N ALA A 107 -5.99 -9.34 -47.17
CA ALA A 107 -7.44 -9.14 -47.22
C ALA A 107 -8.04 -9.09 -45.81
N ARG A 108 -7.77 -10.10 -44.97
CA ARG A 108 -8.20 -10.13 -43.56
C ARG A 108 -7.75 -8.88 -42.79
N LEU A 109 -6.53 -8.39 -43.02
CA LEU A 109 -6.04 -7.17 -42.37
C LEU A 109 -6.89 -5.95 -42.76
N ARG A 110 -7.17 -5.78 -44.07
CA ARG A 110 -8.04 -4.70 -44.55
C ARG A 110 -9.45 -4.81 -43.97
N ASP A 111 -10.02 -6.01 -44.01
CA ASP A 111 -11.40 -6.28 -43.57
C ASP A 111 -11.55 -6.10 -42.05
N SER A 112 -10.49 -6.33 -41.27
CA SER A 112 -10.48 -6.12 -39.82
C SER A 112 -10.41 -4.65 -39.40
N ALA A 113 -9.98 -3.74 -40.28
CA ALA A 113 -9.72 -2.35 -39.91
C ALA A 113 -11.00 -1.54 -39.62
N GLY A 114 -12.05 -1.75 -40.43
CA GLY A 114 -13.35 -1.11 -40.23
C GLY A 114 -14.02 -1.50 -38.91
N PRO A 115 -14.25 -2.80 -38.66
CA PRO A 115 -14.82 -3.30 -37.41
C PRO A 115 -14.03 -2.88 -36.16
N LEU A 116 -12.69 -2.82 -36.25
CA LEU A 116 -11.85 -2.31 -35.16
C LEU A 116 -12.09 -0.81 -34.90
N GLY A 117 -12.26 -0.02 -35.97
CA GLY A 117 -12.66 1.38 -35.90
C GLY A 117 -13.99 1.59 -35.19
N ASP A 118 -15.01 0.84 -35.62
CA ASP A 118 -16.35 0.91 -35.06
C ASP A 118 -16.37 0.47 -33.59
N ALA A 119 -15.71 -0.66 -33.28
CA ALA A 119 -15.60 -1.16 -31.92
C ALA A 119 -14.89 -0.18 -30.98
N TYR A 120 -13.89 0.57 -31.45
CA TYR A 120 -13.22 1.59 -30.66
C TYR A 120 -14.11 2.81 -30.41
N ALA A 121 -14.84 3.27 -31.43
CA ALA A 121 -15.77 4.39 -31.30
C ALA A 121 -16.90 4.06 -30.32
N GLU A 122 -17.50 2.86 -30.44
CA GLU A 122 -18.54 2.36 -29.55
C GLU A 122 -18.03 2.20 -28.11
N ALA A 123 -16.83 1.61 -27.93
CA ALA A 123 -16.21 1.45 -26.62
C ALA A 123 -15.98 2.80 -25.93
N LEU A 124 -15.49 3.80 -26.67
CA LEU A 124 -15.25 5.14 -26.15
C LEU A 124 -16.56 5.84 -25.75
N ALA A 125 -17.62 5.71 -26.56
CA ALA A 125 -18.94 6.24 -26.26
C ALA A 125 -19.55 5.58 -25.00
N SER A 126 -19.55 4.24 -24.95
CA SER A 126 -20.06 3.46 -23.83
C SER A 126 -19.35 3.81 -22.51
N ALA A 127 -18.01 3.91 -22.54
CA ALA A 127 -17.23 4.29 -21.36
C ALA A 127 -17.51 5.74 -20.91
N ARG A 128 -17.82 6.66 -21.83
CA ARG A 128 -18.22 8.04 -21.50
C ARG A 128 -19.60 8.09 -20.86
N ASP A 129 -20.56 7.32 -21.37
CA ASP A 129 -21.90 7.21 -20.78
C ASP A 129 -21.84 6.58 -19.38
N HIS A 130 -20.97 5.58 -19.20
CA HIS A 130 -20.69 5.00 -17.89
C HIS A 130 -20.05 6.01 -16.93
N LEU A 131 -19.07 6.81 -17.40
CA LEU A 131 -18.49 7.89 -16.62
C LEU A 131 -19.55 8.92 -16.22
N ASP A 132 -20.39 9.41 -17.14
CA ASP A 132 -21.44 10.39 -16.84
C ASP A 132 -22.40 9.87 -15.76
N ARG A 133 -22.93 8.64 -15.92
CA ARG A 133 -23.80 8.00 -14.92
C ARG A 133 -23.12 7.86 -13.56
N SER A 134 -21.88 7.35 -13.55
CA SER A 134 -21.11 7.15 -12.31
C SER A 134 -20.83 8.48 -11.59
N LEU A 135 -20.58 9.55 -12.34
CA LEU A 135 -20.28 10.87 -11.79
C LEU A 135 -21.52 11.61 -11.28
N ARG A 136 -22.72 11.20 -11.69
CA ARG A 136 -24.00 11.70 -11.16
C ARG A 136 -24.42 10.97 -9.89
N ASP A 137 -23.92 9.77 -9.63
CA ASP A 137 -24.20 9.01 -8.41
C ASP A 137 -23.72 9.77 -7.16
N ASP A 138 -24.62 9.95 -6.18
CA ASP A 138 -24.33 10.71 -4.95
C ASP A 138 -23.32 10.00 -4.05
N VAL A 139 -23.35 8.67 -4.00
CA VAL A 139 -22.44 7.86 -3.17
C VAL A 139 -21.03 7.89 -3.76
N VAL A 140 -20.91 7.79 -5.10
CA VAL A 140 -19.63 7.97 -5.80
C VAL A 140 -19.08 9.36 -5.53
N ARG A 141 -19.88 10.42 -5.67
CA ARG A 141 -19.44 11.79 -5.37
C ARG A 141 -19.01 11.95 -3.91
N ALA A 142 -19.74 11.36 -2.95
CA ALA A 142 -19.38 11.40 -1.54
C ALA A 142 -18.03 10.69 -1.29
N ALA A 143 -17.79 9.55 -1.94
CA ALA A 143 -16.51 8.85 -1.86
C ALA A 143 -15.36 9.64 -2.51
N LEU A 144 -15.63 10.32 -3.62
CA LEU A 144 -14.67 11.22 -4.27
C LEU A 144 -14.25 12.37 -3.35
N VAL A 145 -15.16 12.95 -2.57
CA VAL A 145 -14.82 13.98 -1.56
C VAL A 145 -13.83 13.45 -0.52
N LEU A 146 -14.03 12.21 -0.04
CA LEU A 146 -13.11 11.57 0.89
C LEU A 146 -11.73 11.35 0.27
N LEU A 147 -11.68 11.04 -1.03
CA LEU A 147 -10.42 10.85 -1.74
C LEU A 147 -9.72 12.17 -2.04
N THR A 148 -10.44 13.20 -2.51
CA THR A 148 -10.01 14.56 -2.89
C THR A 148 -11.21 15.49 -3.09
N PRO A 149 -11.51 16.44 -2.18
CA PRO A 149 -12.65 17.35 -2.33
C PRO A 149 -12.64 18.18 -3.63
N GLU A 150 -11.47 18.66 -4.02
CA GLU A 150 -11.28 19.54 -5.19
C GLU A 150 -11.58 18.82 -6.51
N ILE A 151 -11.72 17.49 -6.49
CA ILE A 151 -12.01 16.70 -7.68
C ILE A 151 -13.39 16.99 -8.25
N LEU A 152 -14.35 17.33 -7.38
CA LEU A 152 -15.70 17.65 -7.79
C LEU A 152 -15.73 18.90 -8.68
N ASP A 153 -14.88 19.87 -8.38
CA ASP A 153 -14.80 21.14 -9.09
C ASP A 153 -13.89 21.07 -10.31
N THR A 154 -12.70 20.46 -10.13
CA THR A 154 -11.65 20.43 -11.16
C THR A 154 -11.91 19.42 -12.28
N ALA A 155 -12.78 18.42 -12.05
CA ALA A 155 -13.07 17.38 -13.04
C ALA A 155 -14.57 17.09 -13.17
N VAL A 156 -15.26 16.71 -12.09
CA VAL A 156 -16.65 16.19 -12.17
C VAL A 156 -17.60 17.23 -12.76
N ARG A 157 -17.66 18.44 -12.19
CA ARG A 157 -18.52 19.53 -12.65
C ARG A 157 -18.25 19.90 -14.11
N ILE A 158 -16.98 19.87 -14.54
CA ILE A 158 -16.61 20.23 -15.91
C ILE A 158 -17.07 19.16 -16.89
N LEU A 159 -16.85 17.87 -16.59
CA LEU A 159 -17.26 16.76 -17.44
C LEU A 159 -18.78 16.70 -17.60
N LEU A 160 -19.53 16.87 -16.51
CA LEU A 160 -20.99 16.86 -16.55
C LEU A 160 -21.59 18.06 -17.30
N ARG A 161 -20.91 19.22 -17.28
CA ARG A 161 -21.35 20.43 -18.01
C ARG A 161 -20.92 20.44 -19.48
N ARG A 162 -19.77 19.86 -19.80
CA ARG A 162 -19.18 19.84 -21.14
C ARG A 162 -18.66 18.43 -21.43
N PRO A 163 -19.55 17.50 -21.84
CA PRO A 163 -19.16 16.15 -22.20
C PRO A 163 -18.11 16.15 -23.33
N PRO A 164 -17.05 15.35 -23.24
CA PRO A 164 -16.02 15.26 -24.28
C PRO A 164 -16.53 14.61 -25.56
N THR A 165 -16.19 15.18 -26.72
CA THR A 165 -16.58 14.66 -28.05
C THR A 165 -15.39 14.19 -28.89
N GLY A 166 -14.16 14.37 -28.42
CA GLY A 166 -12.95 14.01 -29.17
C GLY A 166 -12.78 12.50 -29.36
N ALA A 167 -11.99 12.10 -30.37
CA ALA A 167 -11.71 10.70 -30.72
C ALA A 167 -10.79 9.95 -29.72
N ALA A 168 -10.38 10.59 -28.63
CA ALA A 168 -9.57 9.99 -27.58
C ALA A 168 -9.98 10.52 -26.20
N PRO A 169 -9.71 9.76 -25.11
CA PRO A 169 -9.86 10.25 -23.76
C PRO A 169 -9.05 11.54 -23.53
N ASN A 170 -9.64 12.53 -22.87
CA ASN A 170 -8.91 13.71 -22.43
C ASN A 170 -8.35 13.54 -21.00
N GLN A 171 -7.60 14.53 -20.52
CA GLN A 171 -6.97 14.51 -19.19
C GLN A 171 -7.98 14.33 -18.05
N ARG A 172 -9.16 14.94 -18.13
CA ARG A 172 -10.18 14.86 -17.07
C ARG A 172 -10.84 13.48 -17.06
N GLU A 173 -11.10 12.91 -18.24
CA GLU A 173 -11.61 11.53 -18.36
C GLU A 173 -10.61 10.54 -17.76
N ARG A 174 -9.33 10.64 -18.11
CA ARG A 174 -8.25 9.81 -17.53
C ARG A 174 -8.19 9.96 -16.00
N LYS A 175 -8.28 11.20 -15.50
CA LYS A 175 -8.31 11.48 -14.06
C LYS A 175 -9.51 10.76 -13.43
N MET A 176 -10.71 10.82 -14.00
CA MET A 176 -11.89 10.15 -13.43
C MET A 176 -11.79 8.63 -13.49
N ALA A 177 -11.29 8.07 -14.59
CA ALA A 177 -10.99 6.64 -14.69
C ALA A 177 -10.03 6.21 -13.57
N ALA A 178 -8.98 7.01 -13.28
CA ALA A 178 -8.04 6.78 -12.18
C ALA A 178 -8.70 6.82 -10.79
N PHE A 179 -9.71 7.68 -10.58
CA PHE A 179 -10.46 7.71 -9.31
C PHE A 179 -11.45 6.55 -9.19
N LEU A 180 -12.21 6.21 -10.24
CA LEU A 180 -13.16 5.09 -10.20
C LEU A 180 -12.47 3.76 -9.91
N GLN A 181 -11.28 3.50 -10.49
CA GLN A 181 -10.54 2.29 -10.16
C GLN A 181 -10.04 2.27 -8.70
N ARG A 182 -9.79 3.41 -8.05
CA ARG A 182 -9.44 3.43 -6.62
C ARG A 182 -10.62 3.03 -5.76
N LEU A 183 -11.83 3.37 -6.20
CA LEU A 183 -13.09 3.03 -5.53
C LEU A 183 -13.48 1.56 -5.69
N ALA A 184 -13.07 0.90 -6.79
CA ALA A 184 -13.56 -0.44 -7.17
C ALA A 184 -12.48 -1.55 -7.19
N ALA A 185 -11.22 -1.20 -7.45
CA ALA A 185 -10.12 -2.14 -7.64
C ALA A 185 -9.01 -2.02 -6.58
N LYS A 186 -9.18 -1.15 -5.57
CA LYS A 186 -8.23 -0.97 -4.47
C LYS A 186 -8.94 -1.01 -3.12
N CYS A 187 -8.32 -1.69 -2.16
CA CYS A 187 -8.76 -1.71 -0.77
C CYS A 187 -8.29 -0.44 -0.06
N GLU A 188 -8.90 0.71 -0.37
CA GLU A 188 -8.67 1.95 0.37
C GLU A 188 -9.11 1.78 1.85
N THR A 189 -8.62 2.63 2.74
CA THR A 189 -9.04 2.68 4.15
C THR A 189 -9.51 4.10 4.46
N ASN A 190 -10.65 4.45 3.88
CA ASN A 190 -11.15 5.82 3.91
C ASN A 190 -12.67 5.90 3.78
N GLY A 191 -13.36 5.66 4.90
CA GLY A 191 -14.81 5.78 4.96
C GLY A 191 -15.50 4.93 3.89
N VAL A 192 -16.50 5.48 3.21
CA VAL A 192 -17.23 4.76 2.15
C VAL A 192 -16.41 4.44 0.90
N ALA A 193 -15.28 5.14 0.67
CA ALA A 193 -14.38 4.83 -0.44
C ALA A 193 -13.58 3.53 -0.22
N GLY A 194 -13.53 3.05 1.03
CA GLY A 194 -12.82 1.85 1.43
C GLY A 194 -13.24 1.43 2.84
N PRO A 195 -14.43 0.80 2.98
CA PRO A 195 -14.97 0.38 4.25
C PRO A 195 -14.19 -0.81 4.81
N ILE A 196 -14.28 -0.98 6.12
CA ILE A 196 -13.68 -2.10 6.84
C ILE A 196 -14.74 -3.04 7.40
N GLY A 197 -14.40 -4.33 7.46
CA GLY A 197 -15.03 -5.34 8.30
C GLY A 197 -14.01 -5.90 9.28
N TYR A 198 -14.46 -6.77 10.18
CA TYR A 198 -13.58 -7.48 11.10
C TYR A 198 -13.65 -8.98 10.87
N ALA A 199 -12.51 -9.64 10.95
CA ALA A 199 -12.39 -11.08 10.92
C ALA A 199 -12.22 -11.61 12.34
N ARG A 200 -13.11 -12.49 12.82
CA ARG A 200 -12.95 -13.24 14.06
C ARG A 200 -12.27 -14.57 13.76
N LEU A 201 -11.18 -14.87 14.47
CA LEU A 201 -10.37 -16.05 14.24
C LEU A 201 -10.37 -16.94 15.49
N GLY A 202 -11.13 -18.03 15.44
CA GLY A 202 -11.45 -18.88 16.59
C GLY A 202 -12.55 -18.29 17.48
N ALA A 203 -12.51 -18.59 18.77
CA ALA A 203 -13.53 -18.16 19.72
C ALA A 203 -13.58 -16.63 19.91
N GLY A 204 -12.42 -15.95 19.86
CA GLY A 204 -12.28 -14.48 19.86
C GLY A 204 -12.85 -13.75 21.07
N THR A 205 -12.01 -13.12 21.90
CA THR A 205 -12.48 -12.34 23.06
C THR A 205 -12.79 -10.87 22.75
N VAL A 206 -12.30 -10.33 21.64
CA VAL A 206 -12.56 -8.93 21.25
C VAL A 206 -14.00 -8.75 20.74
N PRO A 207 -14.82 -7.88 21.37
CA PRO A 207 -16.17 -7.58 20.89
C PRO A 207 -16.11 -6.82 19.56
N LEU A 208 -17.00 -7.19 18.64
CA LEU A 208 -17.14 -6.56 17.32
C LEU A 208 -18.39 -5.69 17.27
N PRO A 209 -18.43 -4.61 16.46
CA PRO A 209 -19.65 -3.81 16.31
C PRO A 209 -20.76 -4.62 15.63
N GLU A 210 -21.97 -4.56 16.17
CA GLU A 210 -23.13 -5.30 15.65
C GLU A 210 -23.77 -4.63 14.43
N ARG A 211 -23.66 -3.31 14.33
CA ARG A 211 -24.29 -2.49 13.29
C ARG A 211 -23.23 -1.77 12.47
N ALA A 212 -23.60 -1.41 11.24
CA ALA A 212 -22.80 -0.50 10.43
C ALA A 212 -22.52 0.79 11.20
N ALA A 213 -21.31 1.33 11.03
CA ALA A 213 -20.90 2.54 11.73
C ALA A 213 -20.16 3.47 10.77
N HIS A 214 -20.49 4.75 10.82
CA HIS A 214 -19.79 5.82 10.13
C HIS A 214 -19.34 6.83 11.17
N ARG A 215 -18.03 7.05 11.29
CA ARG A 215 -17.47 7.99 12.26
C ARG A 215 -16.61 9.02 11.55
N GLY A 216 -16.88 10.29 11.86
CA GLY A 216 -16.07 11.41 11.44
C GLY A 216 -15.03 11.73 12.51
N PHE A 217 -13.89 12.20 12.06
CA PHE A 217 -12.74 12.52 12.92
C PHE A 217 -12.16 13.87 12.52
N LEU A 218 -11.56 14.54 13.50
CA LEU A 218 -10.72 15.71 13.27
C LEU A 218 -9.29 15.25 12.96
N ALA A 219 -8.66 15.89 11.97
CA ALA A 219 -7.27 15.64 11.65
C ALA A 219 -6.35 15.97 12.84
N TYR A 220 -5.37 15.10 13.11
CA TYR A 220 -4.46 15.21 14.25
C TYR A 220 -3.74 16.57 14.31
N TRP A 221 -3.29 17.06 13.16
CA TRP A 221 -2.60 18.36 13.09
C TRP A 221 -3.51 19.50 13.56
N ALA A 222 -4.80 19.47 13.24
CA ALA A 222 -5.74 20.53 13.62
C ALA A 222 -5.97 20.52 15.14
N ALA A 223 -6.14 19.33 15.73
CA ALA A 223 -6.22 19.17 17.18
C ALA A 223 -4.95 19.67 17.88
N ARG A 224 -3.77 19.30 17.37
CA ARG A 224 -2.48 19.70 17.96
C ARG A 224 -2.25 21.22 17.91
N GLU A 225 -2.56 21.87 16.78
CA GLU A 225 -2.43 23.33 16.67
C GLU A 225 -3.40 24.06 17.60
N LEU A 226 -4.67 23.61 17.69
CA LEU A 226 -5.65 24.18 18.62
C LEU A 226 -5.21 24.02 20.09
N ALA A 227 -4.75 22.83 20.47
CA ALA A 227 -4.23 22.60 21.82
C ALA A 227 -3.04 23.52 22.13
N GLY A 228 -2.14 23.72 21.15
CA GLY A 228 -1.02 24.66 21.27
C GLY A 228 -1.44 26.13 21.39
N ILE A 229 -2.54 26.54 20.76
CA ILE A 229 -3.12 27.90 20.90
C ILE A 229 -3.70 28.09 22.31
N TRP A 230 -4.43 27.12 22.82
CA TRP A 230 -5.02 27.22 24.16
C TRP A 230 -3.99 27.25 25.28
N LEU A 231 -2.77 26.81 25.00
CA LEU A 231 -1.65 26.91 25.94
C LEU A 231 -1.29 28.36 26.27
N ASP A 232 -1.56 29.33 25.38
CA ASP A 232 -1.27 30.76 25.60
C ASP A 232 -2.10 31.37 26.75
N GLY A 233 -3.29 30.82 27.03
CA GLY A 233 -4.20 31.29 28.09
C GLY A 233 -4.35 30.34 29.27
N ALA A 234 -3.53 29.28 29.33
CA ALA A 234 -3.68 28.21 30.30
C ALA A 234 -2.98 28.54 31.63
N ASP A 235 -3.67 28.29 32.74
CA ASP A 235 -3.00 28.19 34.04
C ASP A 235 -2.13 26.93 34.08
N LEU A 236 -0.83 27.14 34.29
CA LEU A 236 0.18 26.09 34.38
C LEU A 236 0.35 25.56 35.80
N GLY A 237 -0.32 26.16 36.79
CA GLY A 237 -0.31 25.73 38.19
C GLY A 237 -0.71 24.25 38.31
N GLY A 238 0.15 23.45 38.93
CA GLY A 238 -0.09 22.02 39.16
C GLY A 238 -0.02 21.11 37.92
N ARG A 239 0.16 21.64 36.71
CA ARG A 239 0.30 20.81 35.51
C ARG A 239 1.70 20.23 35.39
N SER A 240 1.79 18.95 35.05
CA SER A 240 3.08 18.30 34.78
C SER A 240 3.73 18.93 33.54
N ARG A 241 5.05 19.11 33.60
CA ARG A 241 5.86 19.66 32.51
C ARG A 241 7.01 18.70 32.32
N ARG A 242 7.29 18.36 31.07
CA ARG A 242 8.39 17.45 30.76
C ARG A 242 9.10 17.86 29.48
N PRO A 243 10.40 17.55 29.35
CA PRO A 243 11.11 17.78 28.10
C PRO A 243 10.38 17.06 26.95
N GLY A 244 10.19 17.76 25.83
CA GLY A 244 9.69 17.15 24.61
C GLY A 244 10.79 16.37 23.88
N SER A 245 10.43 15.64 22.83
CA SER A 245 11.35 14.76 22.10
C SER A 245 12.60 15.42 21.51
N ARG A 246 12.56 16.73 21.22
CA ARG A 246 13.72 17.48 20.72
C ARG A 246 14.54 18.16 21.81
N ALA A 247 14.09 18.15 23.06
CA ALA A 247 14.87 18.71 24.15
C ALA A 247 16.20 17.98 24.39
N PRO A 248 16.26 16.63 24.33
CA PRO A 248 17.52 15.91 24.53
C PRO A 248 18.55 16.14 23.42
N THR A 249 18.13 16.56 22.22
CA THR A 249 19.04 16.86 21.10
C THR A 249 19.70 18.24 21.24
N LEU A 250 19.28 19.06 22.21
CA LEU A 250 19.94 20.33 22.48
C LEU A 250 21.31 20.07 23.14
N PRO A 251 22.37 20.81 22.79
CA PRO A 251 23.66 20.68 23.46
C PRO A 251 23.49 20.87 24.97
N ALA A 252 23.97 19.92 25.77
CA ALA A 252 23.67 19.84 27.21
C ALA A 252 24.04 21.11 28.00
N ARG A 253 25.03 21.89 27.55
CA ARG A 253 25.47 23.15 28.18
C ARG A 253 24.84 24.41 27.57
N SER A 254 24.02 24.28 26.54
CA SER A 254 23.40 25.43 25.86
C SER A 254 22.42 26.18 26.77
N PRO A 255 22.26 27.50 26.61
CA PRO A 255 21.22 28.27 27.30
C PRO A 255 19.81 27.70 27.06
N ALA A 256 19.53 27.22 25.85
CA ALA A 256 18.25 26.61 25.49
C ALA A 256 17.98 25.33 26.30
N ALA A 257 18.95 24.40 26.39
CA ALA A 257 18.80 23.18 27.18
C ALA A 257 18.61 23.49 28.68
N ARG A 258 19.34 24.47 29.22
CA ARG A 258 19.16 24.93 30.61
C ARG A 258 17.76 25.51 30.82
N TYR A 259 17.28 26.34 29.91
CA TYR A 259 15.95 26.94 29.97
C TYR A 259 14.85 25.87 29.97
N VAL A 260 14.88 24.94 29.01
CA VAL A 260 13.90 23.85 28.91
C VAL A 260 13.90 22.98 30.17
N ARG A 261 15.07 22.63 30.71
CA ARG A 261 15.17 21.85 31.97
C ARG A 261 14.65 22.63 33.18
N ALA A 262 14.89 23.93 33.26
CA ALA A 262 14.36 24.76 34.35
C ALA A 262 12.83 24.81 34.29
N VAL A 263 12.26 25.01 33.10
CA VAL A 263 10.81 25.01 32.87
C VAL A 263 10.17 23.66 33.15
N ALA A 264 10.75 22.57 32.64
CA ALA A 264 10.26 21.21 32.88
C ALA A 264 10.31 20.83 34.36
N ALA A 265 11.33 21.28 35.10
CA ALA A 265 11.44 21.05 36.54
C ALA A 265 10.54 21.99 37.39
N GLY A 266 9.73 22.85 36.77
CA GLY A 266 8.91 23.84 37.49
C GLY A 266 9.72 24.92 38.21
N ARG A 267 11.01 25.06 37.91
CA ARG A 267 11.90 26.08 38.51
C ARG A 267 11.80 27.44 37.81
N LEU A 268 11.16 27.47 36.64
CA LEU A 268 10.97 28.67 35.84
C LEU A 268 9.61 28.61 35.14
N ASP A 269 8.85 29.69 35.23
CA ASP A 269 7.62 29.86 34.46
C ASP A 269 7.91 30.66 33.19
N PRO A 270 7.72 30.06 32.00
CA PRO A 270 7.91 30.76 30.74
C PRO A 270 6.76 31.74 30.48
N ARG A 271 7.04 32.83 29.74
CA ARG A 271 5.97 33.65 29.15
C ARG A 271 5.12 32.80 28.20
N PRO A 272 3.80 33.05 28.07
CA PRO A 272 2.91 32.25 27.24
C PRO A 272 3.41 32.04 25.81
N GLU A 273 3.88 33.09 25.15
CA GLU A 273 4.35 33.02 23.76
C GLU A 273 5.56 32.08 23.62
N ARG A 274 6.44 32.12 24.63
CA ARG A 274 7.62 31.26 24.69
C ARG A 274 7.24 29.81 25.00
N LEU A 275 6.25 29.60 25.85
CA LEU A 275 5.73 28.26 26.15
C LEU A 275 5.16 27.60 24.89
N ARG A 276 4.33 28.32 24.14
CA ARG A 276 3.79 27.86 22.85
C ARG A 276 4.89 27.62 21.82
N GLU A 277 5.93 28.45 21.77
CA GLU A 277 7.10 28.18 20.91
C GLU A 277 7.81 26.89 21.30
N LEU A 278 8.06 26.65 22.60
CA LEU A 278 8.67 25.41 23.07
C LEU A 278 7.82 24.18 22.73
N HIS A 279 6.50 24.29 22.92
CA HIS A 279 5.56 23.22 22.59
C HIS A 279 5.54 22.92 21.09
N ARG A 280 5.40 23.94 20.23
CA ARG A 280 5.41 23.78 18.76
C ARG A 280 6.71 23.21 18.22
N ARG A 281 7.83 23.44 18.92
CA ARG A 281 9.16 22.91 18.56
C ARG A 281 9.45 21.54 19.18
N ASP A 282 8.48 20.91 19.85
CA ASP A 282 8.66 19.64 20.58
C ASP A 282 9.81 19.68 21.60
N LEU A 283 10.08 20.85 22.18
CA LEU A 283 11.07 21.05 23.25
C LEU A 283 10.45 20.90 24.64
N LEU A 284 9.14 21.09 24.76
CA LEU A 284 8.43 20.93 26.03
C LEU A 284 7.03 20.38 25.78
N TRP A 285 6.63 19.38 26.56
CA TRP A 285 5.26 18.91 26.60
C TRP A 285 4.63 19.27 27.96
N VAL A 286 3.41 19.79 27.89
CA VAL A 286 2.62 20.21 29.05
C VAL A 286 1.47 19.23 29.22
N GLY A 287 1.31 18.71 30.44
CA GLY A 287 0.24 17.79 30.81
C GLY A 287 -1.13 18.38 30.52
N GLY A 288 -1.98 17.59 29.88
CA GLY A 288 -3.32 18.01 29.46
C GLY A 288 -3.37 18.87 28.20
N PHE A 289 -2.26 19.11 27.50
CA PHE A 289 -2.23 19.81 26.18
C PHE A 289 -1.57 18.99 25.07
N ALA A 290 -0.84 17.93 25.41
CA ALA A 290 -0.22 17.06 24.41
C ALA A 290 -1.28 16.13 23.78
N VAL A 291 -1.49 16.26 22.47
CA VAL A 291 -2.36 15.34 21.71
C VAL A 291 -1.58 14.06 21.38
N PRO A 292 -1.97 12.88 21.90
CA PRO A 292 -1.21 11.64 21.73
C PRO A 292 -1.11 11.19 20.28
N ALA A 293 0.06 10.74 19.85
CA ALA A 293 0.26 10.26 18.47
C ALA A 293 -0.47 8.93 18.20
N GLY A 294 -0.57 8.07 19.22
CA GLY A 294 -1.27 6.78 19.18
C GLY A 294 -2.79 6.85 19.36
N GLU A 295 -3.37 8.06 19.39
CA GLU A 295 -4.82 8.27 19.52
C GLU A 295 -5.43 8.62 18.14
N PRO A 296 -6.18 7.70 17.50
CA PRO A 296 -6.87 8.00 16.24
C PRO A 296 -7.96 9.07 16.41
N ASP A 297 -8.66 9.13 17.55
CA ASP A 297 -9.64 10.18 17.82
C ASP A 297 -9.01 11.41 18.47
N ALA A 298 -8.31 12.19 17.64
CA ALA A 298 -7.71 13.45 18.06
C ALA A 298 -8.75 14.48 18.55
N LEU A 299 -10.03 14.35 18.17
CA LEU A 299 -11.10 15.22 18.65
C LEU A 299 -11.48 14.90 20.09
N ALA A 300 -11.55 13.62 20.47
CA ALA A 300 -11.73 13.21 21.85
C ALA A 300 -10.56 13.68 22.73
N ALA A 301 -9.32 13.53 22.25
CA ALA A 301 -8.14 14.05 22.94
C ALA A 301 -8.21 15.58 23.13
N LEU A 302 -8.61 16.32 22.09
CA LEU A 302 -8.81 17.77 22.17
C LEU A 302 -9.94 18.15 23.16
N GLY A 303 -10.99 17.32 23.25
CA GLY A 303 -12.05 17.48 24.25
C GLY A 303 -11.55 17.38 25.68
N ALA A 304 -10.63 16.45 25.96
CA ALA A 304 -9.98 16.34 27.26
C ALA A 304 -9.12 17.58 27.59
N VAL A 305 -8.42 18.14 26.58
CA VAL A 305 -7.71 19.43 26.74
C VAL A 305 -8.69 20.53 27.12
N ALA A 306 -9.79 20.68 26.37
CA ALA A 306 -10.78 21.73 26.57
C ALA A 306 -11.48 21.62 27.93
N ALA A 307 -11.79 20.40 28.40
CA ALA A 307 -12.40 20.17 29.71
C ALA A 307 -11.48 20.59 30.87
N GLY A 308 -10.16 20.58 30.65
CA GLY A 308 -9.18 21.05 31.62
C GLY A 308 -8.99 22.57 31.62
N LEU A 309 -9.67 23.33 30.75
CA LEU A 309 -9.57 24.79 30.67
C LEU A 309 -10.75 25.45 31.41
N PRO A 310 -10.54 26.62 32.04
CA PRO A 310 -11.65 27.41 32.60
C PRO A 310 -12.53 28.06 31.51
N ASP A 311 -12.05 28.10 30.26
CA ASP A 311 -12.74 28.73 29.13
C ASP A 311 -13.86 27.84 28.55
N ALA A 312 -15.10 28.24 28.80
CA ALA A 312 -16.28 27.58 28.23
C ALA A 312 -16.31 27.63 26.68
N ALA A 313 -15.63 28.59 26.04
CA ALA A 313 -15.58 28.71 24.60
C ALA A 313 -14.77 27.58 23.95
N ALA A 314 -13.74 27.06 24.62
CA ALA A 314 -13.00 25.88 24.16
C ALA A 314 -13.91 24.65 24.08
N GLY A 315 -14.68 24.39 25.14
CA GLY A 315 -15.67 23.30 25.17
C GLY A 315 -16.77 23.47 24.12
N ALA A 316 -17.25 24.70 23.91
CA ALA A 316 -18.23 24.99 22.85
C ALA A 316 -17.65 24.75 21.44
N LEU A 317 -16.38 25.09 21.20
CA LEU A 317 -15.72 24.80 19.92
C LEU A 317 -15.59 23.30 19.69
N VAL A 318 -15.19 22.52 20.69
CA VAL A 318 -15.09 21.06 20.58
C VAL A 318 -16.44 20.44 20.22
N ARG A 319 -17.53 20.87 20.88
CA ARG A 319 -18.89 20.40 20.52
C ARG A 319 -19.25 20.71 19.07
N ARG A 320 -19.00 21.95 18.61
CA ARG A 320 -19.25 22.34 17.21
C ARG A 320 -18.42 21.52 16.22
N LEU A 321 -17.17 21.18 16.57
CA LEU A 321 -16.30 20.33 15.76
C LEU A 321 -16.79 18.87 15.76
N ALA A 322 -17.33 18.37 16.88
CA ALA A 322 -17.94 17.05 16.98
C ALA A 322 -19.23 16.94 16.14
N ASP A 323 -20.11 17.93 16.24
CA ASP A 323 -21.32 18.00 15.42
C ASP A 323 -20.96 18.06 13.92
N ALA A 324 -19.93 18.84 13.57
CA ALA A 324 -19.41 18.90 12.21
C ALA A 324 -18.84 17.55 11.77
N ALA A 325 -18.04 16.87 12.59
CA ALA A 325 -17.50 15.56 12.26
C ALA A 325 -18.61 14.51 12.06
N ALA A 326 -19.65 14.53 12.90
CA ALA A 326 -20.82 13.66 12.77
C ALA A 326 -21.61 13.96 11.48
N ALA A 327 -21.90 15.24 11.21
CA ALA A 327 -22.57 15.67 9.98
C ALA A 327 -21.75 15.33 8.73
N PHE A 328 -20.42 15.47 8.79
CA PHE A 328 -19.53 15.07 7.71
C PHE A 328 -19.63 13.56 7.46
N ALA A 329 -19.66 12.73 8.50
CA ALA A 329 -19.74 11.27 8.34
C ALA A 329 -21.06 10.82 7.73
N ALA A 330 -22.18 11.41 8.16
CA ALA A 330 -23.53 11.05 7.71
C ALA A 330 -23.94 11.71 6.37
N GLY A 331 -23.32 12.83 6.02
CA GLY A 331 -23.71 13.66 4.88
C GLY A 331 -23.32 13.10 3.52
N ASP A 332 -24.02 13.58 2.50
CA ASP A 332 -23.71 13.40 1.08
C ASP A 332 -22.50 14.25 0.64
N ALA A 333 -22.21 14.26 -0.68
CA ALA A 333 -21.09 15.02 -1.21
C ALA A 333 -21.17 16.53 -0.90
N THR A 334 -22.34 17.13 -1.03
CA THR A 334 -22.59 18.56 -0.77
C THR A 334 -22.37 18.89 0.70
N THR A 335 -23.02 18.13 1.58
CA THR A 335 -22.88 18.28 3.04
C THR A 335 -21.42 18.14 3.48
N LYS A 336 -20.69 17.14 2.95
CA LYS A 336 -19.27 16.95 3.27
C LYS A 336 -18.43 18.17 2.89
N LEU A 337 -18.67 18.79 1.73
CA LEU A 337 -17.96 20.00 1.29
C LEU A 337 -18.29 21.19 2.19
N ASP A 338 -19.59 21.44 2.44
CA ASP A 338 -20.05 22.57 3.24
C ASP A 338 -19.53 22.51 4.67
N VAL A 339 -19.59 21.33 5.28
CA VAL A 339 -19.08 21.07 6.62
C VAL A 339 -17.56 21.22 6.66
N SER A 340 -16.83 20.74 5.65
CA SER A 340 -15.37 20.92 5.58
C SER A 340 -14.99 22.40 5.49
N ALA A 341 -15.70 23.18 4.67
CA ALA A 341 -15.48 24.62 4.55
C ALA A 341 -15.82 25.35 5.87
N ARG A 342 -16.90 24.94 6.55
CA ARG A 342 -17.26 25.47 7.87
C ARG A 342 -16.18 25.19 8.90
N VAL A 343 -15.66 23.97 8.99
CA VAL A 343 -14.55 23.63 9.89
C VAL A 343 -13.29 24.42 9.54
N GLY A 344 -12.98 24.60 8.26
CA GLY A 344 -11.89 25.46 7.82
C GLY A 344 -12.00 26.89 8.37
N ARG A 345 -13.20 27.50 8.33
CA ARG A 345 -13.46 28.82 8.92
C ARG A 345 -13.30 28.83 10.44
N LEU A 346 -13.86 27.83 11.13
CA LEU A 346 -13.74 27.70 12.59
C LEU A 346 -12.29 27.59 13.07
N LEU A 347 -11.46 26.86 12.32
CA LEU A 347 -10.03 26.76 12.56
C LEU A 347 -9.33 28.11 12.29
N GLY A 348 -9.66 28.75 11.18
CA GLY A 348 -9.11 30.06 10.80
C GLY A 348 -9.40 31.17 11.83
N GLU A 349 -10.62 31.23 12.36
CA GLU A 349 -11.03 32.16 13.44
C GLU A 349 -10.19 32.00 14.71
N ARG A 350 -9.53 30.85 14.90
CA ARG A 350 -8.64 30.56 16.04
C ARG A 350 -7.16 30.67 15.70
N GLY A 351 -6.81 31.11 14.49
CA GLY A 351 -5.42 31.25 14.04
C GLY A 351 -4.79 29.95 13.54
N VAL A 352 -5.60 28.93 13.22
CA VAL A 352 -5.14 27.69 12.58
C VAL A 352 -5.29 27.83 11.05
N ASP A 353 -4.17 27.90 10.34
CA ASP A 353 -4.18 28.01 8.88
C ASP A 353 -4.28 26.63 8.21
N ALA A 354 -5.51 26.27 7.84
CA ALA A 354 -5.80 25.05 7.09
C ALA A 354 -5.35 25.10 5.61
N SER A 355 -5.13 26.29 5.05
CA SER A 355 -4.79 26.47 3.62
C SER A 355 -3.33 26.14 3.30
N ARG A 356 -2.44 26.23 4.29
CA ARG A 356 -0.99 25.96 4.14
C ARG A 356 -0.61 24.47 4.09
N ARG A 357 -1.56 23.54 4.29
CA ARG A 357 -1.25 22.11 4.41
C ARG A 357 -1.33 21.39 3.06
N GLY A 358 -0.16 21.23 2.42
CA GLY A 358 0.12 20.09 1.53
C GLY A 358 -0.31 20.21 0.06
N ALA A 359 0.04 21.30 -0.63
CA ALA A 359 0.05 21.30 -2.09
C ALA A 359 1.04 20.24 -2.61
N GLY A 360 0.53 19.09 -3.10
CA GLY A 360 1.33 18.07 -3.80
C GLY A 360 1.59 16.73 -3.08
N ALA A 361 1.04 16.47 -1.89
CA ALA A 361 1.21 15.17 -1.19
C ALA A 361 -0.12 14.39 -1.04
N LEU A 362 -0.08 13.07 -1.22
CA LEU A 362 -1.26 12.18 -1.21
C LEU A 362 -1.53 11.55 0.17
N TYR A 363 -2.75 11.77 0.68
CA TYR A 363 -3.45 11.23 1.88
C TYR A 363 -3.37 11.97 3.23
N ALA A 364 -4.54 11.92 3.90
CA ALA A 364 -4.92 12.13 5.31
C ALA A 364 -4.77 13.49 6.00
N ASP A 365 -3.87 14.40 5.60
CA ASP A 365 -3.63 15.61 6.41
C ASP A 365 -3.80 16.96 5.70
N ARG A 366 -4.34 16.97 4.48
CA ARG A 366 -4.68 18.23 3.76
C ARG A 366 -6.03 18.82 4.15
N VAL A 367 -6.93 18.00 4.71
CA VAL A 367 -8.30 18.42 5.06
C VAL A 367 -8.52 18.26 6.56
N PRO A 368 -9.34 19.12 7.18
CA PRO A 368 -9.55 19.08 8.63
C PRO A 368 -10.32 17.86 9.10
N LEU A 369 -11.14 17.25 8.24
CA LEU A 369 -12.02 16.14 8.59
C LEU A 369 -11.73 14.92 7.75
N TYR A 370 -11.86 13.75 8.37
CA TYR A 370 -11.84 12.47 7.68
C TYR A 370 -12.90 11.54 8.26
N GLN A 371 -13.14 10.42 7.57
CA GLN A 371 -14.16 9.43 7.95
C GLN A 371 -13.55 8.03 7.96
N GLU A 372 -14.07 7.18 8.86
CA GLU A 372 -14.00 5.71 8.75
C GLU A 372 -15.39 5.09 8.74
N THR A 373 -15.51 3.96 8.05
CA THR A 373 -16.77 3.22 7.87
C THR A 373 -16.55 1.75 8.17
N TYR A 374 -17.37 1.20 9.07
CA TYR A 374 -17.50 -0.23 9.29
C TYR A 374 -18.76 -0.75 8.59
N ASP A 375 -18.61 -1.85 7.85
CA ASP A 375 -19.72 -2.57 7.21
C ASP A 375 -19.75 -4.03 7.72
N PRO A 376 -20.78 -4.43 8.50
CA PRO A 376 -20.88 -5.78 9.04
C PRO A 376 -21.03 -6.86 7.97
N ARG A 377 -21.42 -6.50 6.73
CA ARG A 377 -21.47 -7.47 5.61
C ARG A 377 -20.09 -7.97 5.21
N LEU A 378 -19.03 -7.22 5.53
CA LEU A 378 -17.64 -7.59 5.33
C LEU A 378 -17.07 -8.47 6.45
N ALA A 379 -17.86 -8.76 7.49
CA ALA A 379 -17.39 -9.57 8.61
C ALA A 379 -17.08 -11.00 8.16
N LEU A 380 -16.00 -11.55 8.71
CA LEU A 380 -15.52 -12.89 8.42
C LEU A 380 -15.35 -13.67 9.73
N CYS A 381 -15.76 -14.93 9.77
CA CYS A 381 -15.54 -15.80 10.92
C CYS A 381 -14.84 -17.07 10.44
N LEU A 382 -13.65 -17.34 10.99
CA LEU A 382 -12.97 -18.63 10.87
C LEU A 382 -13.04 -19.30 12.23
N ASP A 383 -13.49 -20.54 12.28
CA ASP A 383 -13.42 -21.33 13.51
C ASP A 383 -11.96 -21.69 13.86
N ALA A 384 -11.75 -22.33 15.01
CA ALA A 384 -10.40 -22.72 15.43
C ALA A 384 -9.71 -23.67 14.42
N PRO A 385 -10.36 -24.73 13.90
CA PRO A 385 -9.79 -25.56 12.83
C PRO A 385 -9.38 -24.79 11.57
N ALA A 386 -10.21 -23.86 11.10
CA ALA A 386 -9.90 -23.05 9.92
C ALA A 386 -8.74 -22.09 10.18
N ARG A 387 -8.68 -21.46 11.36
CA ARG A 387 -7.53 -20.63 11.77
C ARG A 387 -6.24 -21.45 11.80
N ASP A 388 -6.27 -22.65 12.35
CA ASP A 388 -5.08 -23.50 12.47
C ASP A 388 -4.64 -24.02 11.09
N ARG A 389 -5.58 -24.35 10.20
CA ARG A 389 -5.32 -24.67 8.78
C ARG A 389 -4.68 -23.50 8.05
N LEU A 390 -5.20 -22.28 8.24
CA LEU A 390 -4.65 -21.06 7.67
C LEU A 390 -3.19 -20.85 8.12
N ALA A 391 -2.94 -20.98 9.42
CA ALA A 391 -1.59 -20.85 9.98
C ALA A 391 -0.62 -21.90 9.40
N ALA A 392 -1.06 -23.15 9.27
CA ALA A 392 -0.26 -24.23 8.71
C ALA A 392 0.11 -23.99 7.24
N ARG A 393 -0.84 -23.51 6.42
CA ARG A 393 -0.61 -23.20 4.99
C ARG A 393 0.35 -22.03 4.81
N LEU A 394 0.29 -21.02 5.69
CA LEU A 394 1.18 -19.84 5.64
C LEU A 394 2.58 -20.11 6.22
N ALA A 395 2.75 -21.12 7.08
CA ALA A 395 3.98 -21.32 7.84
C ALA A 395 5.28 -21.34 6.99
N PRO A 396 5.37 -22.04 5.84
CA PRO A 396 6.59 -22.02 5.01
C PRO A 396 6.96 -20.62 4.51
N VAL A 397 5.95 -19.82 4.16
CA VAL A 397 6.11 -18.45 3.66
C VAL A 397 6.57 -17.53 4.78
N LEU A 398 5.93 -17.64 5.95
CA LEU A 398 6.27 -16.86 7.13
C LEU A 398 7.67 -17.21 7.66
N ASP A 399 8.08 -18.47 7.54
CA ASP A 399 9.40 -18.93 7.96
C ASP A 399 10.52 -18.29 7.12
N VAL A 400 10.37 -18.22 5.80
CA VAL A 400 11.34 -17.55 4.92
C VAL A 400 11.37 -16.04 5.17
N ALA A 401 10.21 -15.40 5.29
CA ALA A 401 10.14 -13.96 5.59
C ALA A 401 10.80 -13.63 6.94
N ALA A 402 10.58 -14.47 7.95
CA ALA A 402 11.22 -14.33 9.25
C ALA A 402 12.73 -14.53 9.15
N ALA A 403 13.21 -15.55 8.43
CA ALA A 403 14.63 -15.79 8.24
C ALA A 403 15.31 -14.59 7.55
N ALA A 404 14.69 -14.05 6.50
CA ALA A 404 15.22 -12.88 5.78
C ALA A 404 15.26 -11.64 6.69
N GLY A 405 14.17 -11.37 7.43
CA GLY A 405 14.12 -10.27 8.38
C GLY A 405 15.19 -10.38 9.47
N VAL A 406 15.39 -11.58 10.04
CA VAL A 406 16.41 -11.81 11.07
C VAL A 406 17.82 -11.63 10.49
N GLN A 407 18.12 -12.16 9.30
CA GLN A 407 19.42 -11.97 8.65
C GLN A 407 19.72 -10.48 8.38
N ALA A 408 18.74 -9.73 7.87
CA ALA A 408 18.88 -8.29 7.65
C ALA A 408 19.07 -7.52 8.98
N TRP A 409 18.36 -7.92 10.03
CA TRP A 409 18.48 -7.33 11.36
C TRP A 409 19.83 -7.62 12.01
N CYS A 410 20.35 -8.84 11.92
CA CYS A 410 21.70 -9.18 12.38
C CYS A 410 22.75 -8.30 11.68
N ALA A 411 22.68 -8.18 10.35
CA ALA A 411 23.57 -7.30 9.60
C ALA A 411 23.45 -5.82 10.02
N ALA A 412 22.27 -5.36 10.45
CA ALA A 412 22.10 -4.03 11.01
C ALA A 412 22.75 -3.89 12.40
N ARG A 413 22.68 -4.93 13.24
CA ARG A 413 23.32 -4.97 14.57
C ARG A 413 24.83 -5.04 14.50
N ASP A 414 25.40 -5.79 13.56
CA ASP A 414 26.85 -5.85 13.37
C ASP A 414 27.40 -4.46 13.04
N ARG A 415 26.78 -3.77 12.08
CA ARG A 415 27.13 -2.39 11.73
C ARG A 415 26.91 -1.39 12.87
N PHE A 416 25.85 -1.58 13.66
CA PHE A 416 25.62 -0.76 14.85
C PHE A 416 26.73 -0.96 15.89
N THR A 417 27.17 -2.20 16.11
CA THR A 417 28.25 -2.55 17.03
C THR A 417 29.59 -1.94 16.58
N GLU A 418 29.87 -1.95 15.27
CA GLU A 418 31.04 -1.26 14.70
C GLU A 418 30.97 0.25 14.94
N ALA A 419 29.83 0.87 14.63
CA ALA A 419 29.63 2.31 14.84
C ALA A 419 29.69 2.68 16.32
N TRP A 420 29.17 1.82 17.20
CA TRP A 420 29.27 1.97 18.66
C TRP A 420 30.72 2.02 19.12
N ARG A 421 31.54 1.05 18.71
CA ARG A 421 32.98 1.00 19.08
C ARG A 421 33.71 2.25 18.61
N ALA A 422 33.38 2.73 17.40
CA ALA A 422 33.98 3.96 16.86
C ALA A 422 33.55 5.22 17.65
N ALA A 423 32.28 5.33 18.03
CA ALA A 423 31.75 6.52 18.71
C ALA A 423 32.04 6.55 20.22
N PHE A 424 32.05 5.39 20.88
CA PHE A 424 32.05 5.29 22.35
C PHE A 424 33.19 4.46 22.93
N GLY A 425 34.03 3.82 22.09
CA GLY A 425 35.12 2.95 22.53
C GLY A 425 34.61 1.68 23.22
N ALA A 426 35.34 1.22 24.24
CA ALA A 426 35.00 0.02 25.04
C ALA A 426 33.87 0.26 26.06
N ALA A 427 33.09 1.32 25.91
CA ALA A 427 31.99 1.60 26.82
C ALA A 427 30.87 0.56 26.66
N ALA A 428 30.51 -0.12 27.75
CA ALA A 428 29.46 -1.15 27.73
C ALA A 428 28.03 -0.58 27.78
N ARG A 429 27.85 0.70 28.13
CA ARG A 429 26.53 1.30 28.38
C ARG A 429 26.52 2.81 28.10
N ARG A 430 25.45 3.28 27.45
CA ARG A 430 25.16 4.72 27.21
C ARG A 430 23.67 4.99 27.34
N SER A 431 23.28 6.23 27.62
CA SER A 431 21.87 6.60 27.58
C SER A 431 21.34 6.52 26.15
N LEU A 432 20.06 6.16 25.98
CA LEU A 432 19.44 6.16 24.65
C LEU A 432 19.50 7.56 24.02
N THR A 433 19.39 8.61 24.81
CA THR A 433 19.60 10.00 24.36
C THR A 433 20.97 10.21 23.70
N ASP A 434 22.05 9.72 24.31
CA ASP A 434 23.40 9.85 23.75
C ASP A 434 23.54 9.06 22.45
N VAL A 435 22.96 7.85 22.42
CA VAL A 435 22.95 7.00 21.21
C VAL A 435 22.21 7.67 20.07
N LEU A 436 21.01 8.21 20.30
CA LEU A 436 20.22 8.92 19.28
C LEU A 436 20.95 10.15 18.73
N SER A 437 21.84 10.76 19.53
CA SER A 437 22.61 11.94 19.13
C SER A 437 23.88 11.62 18.35
N ALA A 438 24.39 10.38 18.48
CA ALA A 438 25.69 9.99 17.91
C ALA A 438 25.59 8.91 16.82
N LEU A 439 24.55 8.07 16.85
CA LEU A 439 24.42 6.89 16.00
C LEU A 439 23.08 6.87 15.25
N GLU A 440 23.11 6.34 14.03
CA GLU A 440 21.91 6.01 13.26
C GLU A 440 21.26 4.72 13.81
N ILE A 441 20.01 4.81 14.25
CA ILE A 441 19.27 3.70 14.88
C ILE A 441 18.21 3.05 13.96
N GLN A 442 18.12 3.51 12.71
CA GLN A 442 17.31 2.91 11.66
C GLN A 442 18.08 3.00 10.36
N ARG A 443 18.32 1.86 9.70
CA ARG A 443 19.16 1.81 8.51
C ARG A 443 18.54 0.98 7.41
N GLU A 444 18.75 1.39 6.17
CA GLU A 444 18.34 0.60 5.00
C GLU A 444 19.17 -0.68 4.89
N GLN A 445 18.48 -1.80 5.10
CA GLN A 445 18.96 -3.18 5.09
C GLN A 445 17.80 -4.07 4.60
N PRO A 446 17.52 -4.08 3.28
CA PRO A 446 16.34 -4.73 2.74
C PRO A 446 16.43 -6.25 2.78
N VAL A 447 15.32 -6.93 3.07
CA VAL A 447 15.25 -8.40 3.09
C VAL A 447 15.64 -9.07 1.77
N THR A 448 15.51 -8.37 0.64
CA THR A 448 15.89 -8.88 -0.69
C THR A 448 17.40 -9.03 -0.88
N GLY A 449 18.22 -8.38 -0.05
CA GLY A 449 19.69 -8.49 -0.11
C GLY A 449 20.26 -9.60 0.77
N THR A 450 19.43 -10.46 1.35
CA THR A 450 19.85 -11.48 2.32
C THR A 450 20.21 -12.80 1.63
N PRO A 451 21.07 -13.65 2.24
CA PRO A 451 21.37 -14.98 1.72
C PRO A 451 20.13 -15.81 1.40
N VAL A 452 19.13 -15.84 2.30
CA VAL A 452 17.89 -16.61 2.07
C VAL A 452 17.08 -16.08 0.87
N ALA A 453 17.16 -14.77 0.57
CA ALA A 453 16.53 -14.20 -0.61
C ALA A 453 17.23 -14.67 -1.90
N GLY A 454 18.56 -14.79 -1.88
CA GLY A 454 19.35 -15.35 -2.98
C GLY A 454 19.02 -16.82 -3.23
N GLU A 455 18.93 -17.63 -2.16
CA GLU A 455 18.55 -19.04 -2.25
C GLU A 455 17.12 -19.22 -2.76
N LEU A 456 16.18 -18.38 -2.32
CA LEU A 456 14.80 -18.37 -2.85
C LEU A 456 14.79 -18.04 -4.34
N ALA A 457 15.54 -17.02 -4.77
CA ALA A 457 15.62 -16.64 -6.18
C ALA A 457 16.21 -17.77 -7.03
N ALA A 458 17.27 -18.43 -6.55
CA ALA A 458 17.86 -19.60 -7.20
C ALA A 458 16.87 -20.76 -7.30
N LEU A 459 16.16 -21.09 -6.22
CA LEU A 459 15.13 -22.13 -6.22
C LEU A 459 14.02 -21.85 -7.25
N VAL A 460 13.58 -20.60 -7.37
CA VAL A 460 12.57 -20.22 -8.38
C VAL A 460 13.14 -20.32 -9.79
N ALA A 461 14.37 -19.85 -10.02
CA ALA A 461 15.02 -19.92 -11.32
C ALA A 461 15.22 -21.37 -11.79
N ASP A 462 15.72 -22.25 -10.91
CA ASP A 462 15.98 -23.66 -11.20
C ASP A 462 14.71 -24.45 -11.53
N ARG A 463 13.58 -24.06 -10.97
CA ARG A 463 12.28 -24.71 -11.18
C ARG A 463 11.50 -24.15 -12.38
N TRP A 464 11.93 -23.01 -12.92
CA TRP A 464 11.22 -22.36 -14.02
C TRP A 464 11.68 -22.89 -15.38
N ASP A 465 10.74 -23.27 -16.23
CA ASP A 465 10.98 -23.76 -17.59
C ASP A 465 11.27 -22.64 -18.62
N GLY A 466 11.33 -21.38 -18.17
CA GLY A 466 11.54 -20.20 -19.02
C GLY A 466 10.30 -19.72 -19.78
N VAL A 467 9.17 -20.44 -19.74
CA VAL A 467 7.98 -20.15 -20.56
C VAL A 467 6.67 -20.10 -19.76
N SER A 468 6.55 -20.92 -18.72
CA SER A 468 5.37 -21.00 -17.86
C SER A 468 5.18 -19.71 -17.07
N ARG A 469 3.91 -19.29 -16.94
CA ARG A 469 3.54 -18.12 -16.14
C ARG A 469 3.51 -18.40 -14.64
N THR A 470 3.74 -19.62 -14.21
CA THR A 470 3.66 -20.04 -12.81
C THR A 470 4.75 -21.05 -12.51
N VAL A 471 5.38 -20.87 -11.35
CA VAL A 471 6.31 -21.80 -10.73
C VAL A 471 5.71 -22.26 -9.41
N LEU A 472 5.57 -23.58 -9.27
CA LEU A 472 5.08 -24.22 -8.05
C LEU A 472 6.28 -24.71 -7.23
N LEU A 473 6.37 -24.24 -6.00
CA LEU A 473 7.36 -24.65 -5.01
C LEU A 473 6.72 -25.58 -3.99
N PRO A 474 7.29 -26.78 -3.75
CA PRO A 474 6.88 -27.62 -2.64
C PRO A 474 7.10 -26.91 -1.30
N PRO A 475 6.12 -26.91 -0.36
CA PRO A 475 6.27 -26.31 0.96
C PRO A 475 7.53 -26.75 1.71
N ALA A 476 7.90 -28.03 1.60
CA ALA A 476 9.09 -28.58 2.25
C ALA A 476 10.40 -27.96 1.73
N ASP A 477 10.52 -27.70 0.44
CA ASP A 477 11.71 -27.07 -0.15
C ASP A 477 11.85 -25.63 0.34
N VAL A 478 10.75 -24.89 0.40
CA VAL A 478 10.72 -23.51 0.91
C VAL A 478 11.05 -23.46 2.41
N SER A 479 10.51 -24.37 3.21
CA SER A 479 10.81 -24.45 4.64
C SER A 479 12.29 -24.76 4.93
N ARG A 480 13.00 -25.47 4.04
CA ARG A 480 14.45 -25.73 4.21
C ARG A 480 15.32 -24.47 4.06
N LEU A 481 14.86 -23.48 3.29
CA LEU A 481 15.54 -22.18 3.16
C LEU A 481 15.59 -21.44 4.51
N ALA A 482 14.56 -21.64 5.34
CA ALA A 482 14.43 -20.98 6.64
C ALA A 482 15.20 -21.71 7.74
N SER A 483 16.54 -21.76 7.61
CA SER A 483 17.42 -22.26 8.66
C SER A 483 17.25 -21.46 9.97
N PRO A 484 17.31 -22.08 11.16
CA PRO A 484 17.18 -21.36 12.42
C PRO A 484 18.34 -20.38 12.60
N VAL A 485 18.04 -19.08 12.58
CA VAL A 485 19.03 -18.04 12.88
C VAL A 485 18.99 -17.75 14.38
N GLY A 486 19.76 -18.50 15.17
CA GLY A 486 20.03 -18.26 16.60
C GLY A 486 18.81 -17.98 17.50
N PRO A 487 19.01 -17.56 18.77
CA PRO A 487 17.96 -16.97 19.56
C PRO A 487 17.69 -15.53 19.08
N ALA A 488 16.80 -15.39 18.09
CA ALA A 488 16.28 -14.09 17.66
C ALA A 488 15.11 -13.64 18.55
N PRO A 489 14.90 -12.33 18.76
CA PRO A 489 13.73 -11.82 19.47
C PRO A 489 12.43 -12.15 18.68
N PRO A 490 11.25 -11.96 19.28
CA PRO A 490 9.98 -12.27 18.63
C PRO A 490 9.84 -11.63 17.24
N VAL A 491 9.41 -12.43 16.26
CA VAL A 491 9.07 -11.93 14.92
C VAL A 491 7.56 -11.73 14.82
N LEU A 492 7.16 -10.51 14.49
CA LEU A 492 5.78 -10.10 14.29
C LEU A 492 5.56 -9.75 12.81
N LEU A 493 4.54 -10.34 12.22
CA LEU A 493 4.16 -10.12 10.84
C LEU A 493 2.66 -9.81 10.74
N SER A 494 2.28 -9.08 9.71
CA SER A 494 0.91 -8.69 9.43
C SER A 494 0.60 -8.93 7.95
N PRO A 495 0.33 -10.19 7.54
CA PRO A 495 0.02 -10.51 6.15
C PRO A 495 -1.34 -9.96 5.72
N ASP A 496 -1.38 -9.44 4.49
CA ASP A 496 -2.59 -9.09 3.76
C ASP A 496 -2.96 -10.25 2.83
N LEU A 497 -4.12 -10.87 3.05
CA LEU A 497 -4.53 -12.07 2.34
C LEU A 497 -5.73 -11.78 1.43
N HIS A 498 -5.60 -12.09 0.14
CA HIS A 498 -6.75 -12.30 -0.72
C HIS A 498 -7.02 -13.79 -0.91
N PHE A 499 -8.20 -14.12 -1.40
CA PHE A 499 -8.59 -15.50 -1.70
C PHE A 499 -9.10 -15.59 -3.14
N ASP A 500 -8.63 -16.61 -3.87
CA ASP A 500 -8.99 -16.86 -5.28
C ASP A 500 -10.16 -17.85 -5.40
N THR A 501 -11.36 -17.37 -5.04
CA THR A 501 -12.59 -18.18 -5.05
C THR A 501 -13.81 -17.28 -5.22
N THR A 502 -14.90 -17.84 -5.75
CA THR A 502 -16.22 -17.18 -5.75
C THR A 502 -17.08 -17.58 -4.55
N ASP A 503 -16.65 -18.58 -3.79
CA ASP A 503 -17.37 -19.19 -2.68
C ASP A 503 -16.84 -18.69 -1.32
N PRO A 504 -17.63 -17.91 -0.56
CA PRO A 504 -17.27 -17.46 0.78
C PRO A 504 -17.05 -18.58 1.80
N GLU A 505 -17.73 -19.74 1.67
CA GLU A 505 -17.58 -20.85 2.62
C GLU A 505 -16.18 -21.44 2.57
N ARG A 506 -15.58 -21.51 1.38
CA ARG A 506 -14.18 -21.91 1.19
C ARG A 506 -13.19 -20.98 1.91
N VAL A 507 -13.52 -19.70 2.02
CA VAL A 507 -12.73 -18.73 2.79
C VAL A 507 -12.91 -18.98 4.29
N ARG A 508 -14.15 -19.17 4.77
CA ARG A 508 -14.45 -19.46 6.18
C ARG A 508 -13.80 -20.77 6.67
N ARG A 509 -13.67 -21.76 5.81
CA ARG A 509 -12.99 -23.05 6.08
C ARG A 509 -11.47 -23.00 5.88
N ALA A 510 -10.94 -21.87 5.40
CA ALA A 510 -9.54 -21.69 5.01
C ALA A 510 -9.05 -22.75 3.99
N ASP A 511 -9.87 -23.09 3.00
CA ASP A 511 -9.57 -24.07 1.94
C ASP A 511 -9.47 -23.46 0.52
N ALA A 512 -9.73 -22.15 0.40
CA ALA A 512 -9.52 -21.41 -0.84
C ALA A 512 -8.02 -21.16 -1.09
N PRO A 513 -7.53 -21.10 -2.35
CA PRO A 513 -6.18 -20.65 -2.64
C PRO A 513 -5.94 -19.25 -2.09
N ILE A 514 -4.79 -19.03 -1.45
CA ILE A 514 -4.45 -17.78 -0.76
C ILE A 514 -3.53 -16.98 -1.67
N ILE A 515 -3.72 -15.67 -1.72
CA ILE A 515 -2.77 -14.74 -2.33
C ILE A 515 -2.26 -13.81 -1.23
N VAL A 516 -0.97 -13.87 -0.95
CA VAL A 516 -0.31 -12.89 -0.09
C VAL A 516 -0.15 -11.61 -0.90
N GLY A 517 -0.97 -10.60 -0.59
CA GLY A 517 -0.94 -9.30 -1.25
C GLY A 517 0.32 -8.54 -0.88
N GLU A 518 0.48 -8.30 0.42
CA GLU A 518 1.67 -7.71 1.05
C GLU A 518 1.94 -8.44 2.37
N LEU A 519 3.21 -8.55 2.76
CA LEU A 519 3.60 -9.12 4.04
C LEU A 519 4.27 -8.02 4.87
N HIS A 520 3.49 -7.40 5.75
CA HIS A 520 3.98 -6.29 6.57
C HIS A 520 4.67 -6.78 7.83
N TRP A 521 5.57 -5.96 8.37
CA TRP A 521 6.10 -6.15 9.71
C TRP A 521 5.20 -5.54 10.80
N GLY A 522 5.21 -6.15 11.99
CA GLY A 522 4.66 -5.57 13.22
C GLY A 522 3.16 -5.78 13.40
N LEU A 523 2.51 -4.80 14.04
CA LEU A 523 1.08 -4.85 14.43
C LEU A 523 0.19 -4.00 13.50
N GLN A 524 0.44 -4.06 12.18
CA GLN A 524 -0.20 -3.19 11.18
C GLN A 524 -1.71 -3.40 11.00
N GLY A 525 -2.27 -4.52 11.50
CA GLY A 525 -3.71 -4.72 11.62
C GLY A 525 -4.34 -4.00 12.82
N LEU A 526 -3.53 -3.59 13.81
CA LEU A 526 -3.97 -3.04 15.10
C LEU A 526 -3.68 -1.54 15.20
N THR A 527 -4.18 -0.78 14.21
CA THR A 527 -3.96 0.66 14.01
C THR A 527 -5.26 1.45 14.17
N ASN A 528 -5.38 2.63 13.54
CA ASN A 528 -6.65 3.34 13.34
C ASN A 528 -7.78 2.46 12.78
N LEU A 529 -7.47 1.34 12.13
CA LEU A 529 -8.44 0.36 11.64
C LEU A 529 -9.25 -0.29 12.76
N CYS A 530 -8.80 -0.21 14.01
CA CYS A 530 -9.53 -0.70 15.18
C CYS A 530 -10.28 0.42 15.93
N SER A 531 -10.32 1.65 15.41
CA SER A 531 -10.96 2.82 16.06
C SER A 531 -12.48 2.73 16.18
N LEU A 532 -13.11 1.79 15.46
CA LEU A 532 -14.54 1.51 15.52
C LEU A 532 -14.88 0.33 16.43
N LEU A 533 -13.89 -0.33 17.05
CA LEU A 533 -14.16 -1.35 18.06
C LEU A 533 -14.76 -0.71 19.33
N PRO A 534 -15.73 -1.37 19.98
CA PRO A 534 -16.43 -0.79 21.11
C PRO A 534 -15.59 -0.70 22.39
N ASN A 535 -14.56 -1.55 22.56
CA ASN A 535 -13.77 -1.61 23.79
C ASN A 535 -12.26 -1.82 23.51
N ARG A 536 -11.46 -0.75 23.70
CA ARG A 536 -10.01 -0.75 23.47
C ARG A 536 -9.21 -1.51 24.53
N ASP A 537 -9.69 -1.54 25.78
CA ASP A 537 -9.01 -2.26 26.87
C ASP A 537 -9.08 -3.77 26.65
N THR A 538 -10.20 -4.27 26.11
CA THR A 538 -10.33 -5.68 25.74
C THR A 538 -9.36 -6.05 24.61
N LEU A 539 -9.21 -5.18 23.60
CA LEU A 539 -8.21 -5.36 22.54
C LEU A 539 -6.78 -5.37 23.10
N SER A 540 -6.44 -4.44 23.99
CA SER A 540 -5.13 -4.38 24.63
C SER A 540 -4.86 -5.64 25.47
N GLY A 541 -5.82 -6.07 26.28
CA GLY A 541 -5.74 -7.30 27.07
C GLY A 541 -5.57 -8.54 26.20
N ALA A 542 -6.34 -8.67 25.11
CA ALA A 542 -6.21 -9.75 24.14
C ALA A 542 -4.83 -9.76 23.48
N THR A 543 -4.33 -8.59 23.05
CA THR A 543 -3.01 -8.44 22.42
C THR A 543 -1.90 -8.89 23.37
N ARG A 544 -1.95 -8.48 24.64
CA ARG A 544 -0.96 -8.87 25.66
C ARG A 544 -1.02 -10.36 25.99
N ARG A 545 -2.21 -10.95 26.14
CA ARG A 545 -2.37 -12.40 26.32
C ARG A 545 -1.83 -13.18 25.13
N TRP A 546 -2.11 -12.69 23.92
CA TRP A 546 -1.63 -13.33 22.70
C TRP A 546 -0.12 -13.30 22.59
N LEU A 547 0.53 -12.15 22.85
CA LEU A 547 1.99 -12.02 22.85
C LEU A 547 2.64 -12.82 24.00
N GLY A 548 1.95 -12.93 25.14
CA GLY A 548 2.48 -13.54 26.36
C GLY A 548 3.58 -12.69 27.01
N ALA A 549 4.21 -13.22 28.06
CA ALA A 549 5.42 -12.63 28.61
C ALA A 549 6.55 -12.76 27.56
N THR A 550 7.05 -11.61 27.09
CA THR A 550 8.18 -11.55 26.14
C THR A 550 9.43 -11.13 26.88
N VAL A 551 10.56 -11.75 26.58
CA VAL A 551 11.88 -11.33 27.06
C VAL A 551 12.79 -11.19 25.84
N PRO A 552 13.19 -9.96 25.47
CA PRO A 552 12.85 -8.67 26.09
C PRO A 552 11.36 -8.28 25.95
N GLU A 553 10.87 -7.40 26.82
CA GLU A 553 9.50 -6.86 26.72
C GLU A 553 9.36 -6.00 25.46
N LEU A 554 8.30 -6.22 24.67
CA LEU A 554 7.99 -5.37 23.52
C LEU A 554 7.42 -4.01 23.96
N VAL A 555 7.99 -2.92 23.44
CA VAL A 555 7.60 -1.54 23.75
C VAL A 555 7.13 -0.83 22.48
N HIS A 556 5.97 -0.19 22.54
CA HIS A 556 5.49 0.68 21.45
C HIS A 556 6.37 1.92 21.33
N VAL A 557 6.46 2.50 20.14
CA VAL A 557 7.15 3.77 19.96
C VAL A 557 6.21 4.82 19.37
N ALA A 558 5.94 5.86 20.15
CA ALA A 558 5.19 7.01 19.71
C ALA A 558 6.09 7.95 18.90
N THR A 559 5.65 8.27 17.68
CA THR A 559 6.40 9.14 16.75
C THR A 559 5.49 10.20 16.15
N SER A 560 6.04 11.37 15.87
CA SER A 560 5.34 12.46 15.19
C SER A 560 5.10 12.21 13.69
N GLN A 561 5.47 11.04 13.16
CA GLN A 561 5.20 10.62 11.77
C GLN A 561 4.08 9.59 11.65
N ARG A 562 3.65 8.99 12.77
CA ARG A 562 2.65 7.91 12.82
C ARG A 562 1.48 8.34 13.68
N PHE A 563 0.61 9.17 13.10
CA PHE A 563 -0.55 9.76 13.78
C PHE A 563 -1.79 9.69 12.87
N GLY A 564 -2.97 9.99 13.43
CA GLY A 564 -4.23 9.95 12.68
C GLY A 564 -4.46 8.60 12.00
N LYS A 565 -4.61 8.58 10.68
CA LYS A 565 -4.81 7.33 9.90
C LYS A 565 -3.57 6.42 9.82
N LEU A 566 -2.41 6.88 10.29
CA LEU A 566 -1.17 6.10 10.30
C LEU A 566 -0.74 5.75 11.73
N CYS A 567 -1.57 6.02 12.74
CA CYS A 567 -1.23 5.74 14.13
C CYS A 567 -1.24 4.24 14.43
N TYR A 568 -0.34 3.82 15.30
CA TYR A 568 -0.42 2.51 15.96
C TYR A 568 -1.12 2.70 17.29
N LEU A 569 -2.08 1.83 17.61
CA LEU A 569 -2.71 1.87 18.92
C LEU A 569 -1.69 1.44 19.98
N GLU A 570 -1.65 2.12 21.13
CA GLU A 570 -0.75 1.81 22.24
C GLU A 570 -1.25 0.61 23.08
N LEU A 571 -1.10 -0.60 22.55
CA LEU A 571 -1.64 -1.85 23.11
C LEU A 571 -0.67 -2.58 24.06
N LEU A 572 0.63 -2.35 23.94
CA LEU A 572 1.72 -2.94 24.76
C LEU A 572 1.89 -2.24 26.11
N PRO A 573 2.44 -2.91 27.15
CA PRO A 573 2.52 -2.34 28.50
C PRO A 573 3.12 -0.93 28.57
N HIS A 574 4.21 -0.68 27.85
CA HIS A 574 4.86 0.64 27.79
C HIS A 574 4.92 1.22 26.37
N THR A 575 4.99 2.55 26.32
CA THR A 575 5.20 3.33 25.09
C THR A 575 6.42 4.23 25.27
N LEU A 576 7.45 4.07 24.43
CA LEU A 576 8.54 5.02 24.31
C LEU A 576 8.08 6.27 23.57
N GLU A 577 8.25 7.42 24.20
CA GLU A 577 8.01 8.72 23.59
C GLU A 577 9.24 9.19 22.81
N LEU A 578 9.44 8.63 21.62
CA LEU A 578 10.61 8.96 20.80
C LEU A 578 10.46 10.31 20.12
N SER A 579 9.33 10.55 19.45
CA SER A 579 9.06 11.84 18.79
C SER A 579 7.62 12.32 18.88
N GLY A 580 6.76 11.57 19.57
CA GLY A 580 5.39 11.98 19.89
C GLY A 580 5.02 11.60 21.32
N PRO A 581 4.03 12.29 21.92
CA PRO A 581 3.54 11.97 23.25
C PRO A 581 2.73 10.66 23.25
N ALA A 582 2.89 9.88 24.32
CA ALA A 582 2.12 8.67 24.57
C ALA A 582 0.68 9.00 25.02
N THR A 583 -0.25 8.05 24.87
CA THR A 583 -1.64 8.20 25.33
C THR A 583 -1.76 8.18 26.84
N SER A 584 -0.88 7.45 27.55
CA SER A 584 -0.87 7.33 29.01
C SER A 584 0.49 7.72 29.56
N ALA A 585 0.52 8.70 30.46
CA ALA A 585 1.76 9.16 31.11
C ALA A 585 2.37 8.08 32.02
N ASP A 586 1.54 7.28 32.69
CA ASP A 586 1.99 6.21 33.61
C ASP A 586 2.69 5.06 32.89
N ARG A 587 2.42 4.90 31.59
CA ARG A 587 3.00 3.88 30.72
C ARG A 587 4.09 4.44 29.80
N ALA A 588 4.39 5.74 29.92
CA ALA A 588 5.34 6.41 29.06
C ALA A 588 6.78 6.18 29.53
N LEU A 589 7.64 5.73 28.61
CA LEU A 589 9.09 5.70 28.79
C LEU A 589 9.72 6.87 28.03
N ARG A 590 10.69 7.51 28.66
CA ARG A 590 11.48 8.59 28.06
C ARG A 590 12.88 8.11 27.70
N THR A 591 13.52 8.80 26.75
CA THR A 591 14.87 8.43 26.28
C THR A 591 15.95 8.55 27.36
N ASP A 592 15.75 9.36 28.41
CA ASP A 592 16.68 9.51 29.54
C ASP A 592 16.56 8.36 30.57
N GLN A 593 15.42 7.67 30.59
CA GLN A 593 15.15 6.51 31.45
C GLN A 593 15.67 5.19 30.85
N LEU A 594 16.20 5.23 29.63
CA LEU A 594 16.69 4.07 28.91
C LEU A 594 18.19 4.16 28.71
N ASP A 595 18.86 3.03 28.86
CA ASP A 595 20.23 2.83 28.43
C ASP A 595 20.30 1.78 27.33
N VAL A 596 21.28 1.93 26.46
CA VAL A 596 21.61 1.01 25.38
C VAL A 596 22.96 0.38 25.72
N LEU A 597 23.07 -0.91 25.48
CA LEU A 597 24.31 -1.67 25.60
C LEU A 597 25.04 -1.73 24.25
N ASP A 598 26.31 -2.10 24.28
CA ASP A 598 27.18 -2.18 23.09
C ASP A 598 26.70 -3.20 22.04
N ASP A 599 25.96 -4.22 22.48
CA ASP A 599 25.30 -5.19 21.61
C ASP A 599 24.02 -4.64 20.93
N GLY A 600 23.53 -3.44 21.31
CA GLY A 600 22.28 -2.84 20.85
C GLY A 600 21.04 -3.18 21.68
N SER A 601 21.18 -3.94 22.77
CA SER A 601 20.10 -4.21 23.71
C SER A 601 19.71 -2.94 24.47
N VAL A 602 18.41 -2.74 24.69
CA VAL A 602 17.88 -1.60 25.45
C VAL A 602 17.43 -2.06 26.83
N VAL A 603 17.82 -1.33 27.86
CA VAL A 603 17.45 -1.59 29.25
C VAL A 603 16.83 -0.37 29.89
N VAL A 604 15.82 -0.59 30.74
CA VAL A 604 15.30 0.45 31.64
C VAL A 604 16.34 0.72 32.71
N ARG A 605 16.74 1.99 32.87
CA ARG A 605 17.87 2.40 33.72
C ARG A 605 17.72 1.91 35.16
N ASP A 606 16.54 2.10 35.73
CA ASP A 606 16.27 1.90 37.16
C ASP A 606 16.01 0.43 37.52
N SER A 607 15.32 -0.31 36.66
CA SER A 607 14.98 -1.72 36.92
C SER A 607 15.93 -2.73 36.28
N GLY A 608 16.73 -2.30 35.30
CA GLY A 608 17.56 -3.19 34.47
C GLY A 608 16.76 -4.08 33.51
N ALA A 609 15.44 -3.91 33.43
CA ALA A 609 14.59 -4.71 32.55
C ALA A 609 14.95 -4.50 31.08
N ARG A 610 15.12 -5.60 30.34
CA ARG A 610 15.40 -5.55 28.89
C ARG A 610 14.12 -5.32 28.11
N ILE A 611 14.17 -4.38 27.16
CA ILE A 611 13.06 -4.03 26.27
C ILE A 611 13.50 -4.10 24.80
N ALA A 612 12.55 -4.32 23.91
CA ALA A 612 12.73 -4.24 22.48
C ALA A 612 11.73 -3.25 21.88
N LEU A 613 12.26 -2.27 21.16
CA LEU A 613 11.47 -1.20 20.56
C LEU A 613 10.80 -1.71 19.29
N LEU A 614 9.49 -1.47 19.13
CA LEU A 614 8.81 -1.66 17.84
C LEU A 614 9.16 -0.51 16.88
N LEU A 615 10.41 -0.51 16.41
CA LEU A 615 10.98 0.41 15.44
C LEU A 615 11.36 -0.33 14.14
N GLY A 616 10.43 -0.39 13.22
CA GLY A 616 10.62 -1.02 11.90
C GLY A 616 9.77 -0.34 10.86
N ASP A 617 10.09 -0.54 9.58
CA ASP A 617 9.22 -0.13 8.49
C ASP A 617 8.28 -1.27 8.07
N PRO A 618 7.15 -0.95 7.43
CA PRO A 618 6.18 -1.96 7.01
C PRO A 618 6.74 -2.97 5.99
N GLN A 619 7.73 -2.58 5.18
CA GLN A 619 8.16 -3.32 3.99
C GLN A 619 9.47 -4.09 4.21
N GLY A 620 10.00 -4.12 5.45
CA GLY A 620 11.26 -4.80 5.76
C GLY A 620 12.48 -4.23 5.04
N ARG A 621 12.45 -2.92 4.74
CA ARG A 621 13.56 -2.20 4.10
C ARG A 621 14.50 -1.57 5.13
N LEU A 622 13.95 -1.10 6.25
CA LEU A 622 14.65 -0.44 7.34
C LEU A 622 14.69 -1.36 8.56
N GLN A 623 15.88 -1.58 9.10
CA GLN A 623 16.09 -2.34 10.33
C GLN A 623 16.49 -1.39 11.45
N SER A 624 16.01 -1.67 12.67
CA SER A 624 16.52 -1.03 13.88
C SER A 624 17.29 -2.05 14.73
N PRO A 625 18.56 -1.79 15.08
CA PRO A 625 19.34 -2.67 15.94
C PRO A 625 18.79 -2.70 17.39
N LEU A 626 18.03 -1.68 17.79
CA LEU A 626 17.44 -1.50 19.12
C LEU A 626 16.08 -2.20 19.29
N GLY A 627 15.58 -2.82 18.22
CA GLY A 627 14.24 -3.38 18.14
C GLY A 627 14.23 -4.85 17.75
N VAL A 628 13.05 -5.30 17.32
CA VAL A 628 12.85 -6.63 16.73
C VAL A 628 13.03 -6.60 15.20
N PRO A 629 13.37 -7.74 14.56
CA PRO A 629 13.56 -7.84 13.12
C PRO A 629 12.35 -7.33 12.33
N SER A 630 12.60 -6.42 11.37
CA SER A 630 11.62 -6.02 10.37
C SER A 630 11.62 -7.04 9.23
N ALA A 631 10.54 -7.80 9.10
CA ALA A 631 10.45 -8.92 8.18
C ALA A 631 9.42 -8.65 7.08
N ALA A 632 9.71 -9.12 5.87
CA ALA A 632 8.84 -9.06 4.70
C ALA A 632 9.19 -10.23 3.77
N TRP A 633 8.34 -10.51 2.78
CA TRP A 633 8.62 -11.53 1.78
C TRP A 633 9.71 -11.04 0.80
N PRO A 634 10.82 -11.77 0.61
CA PRO A 634 11.83 -11.41 -0.38
C PRO A 634 11.27 -11.56 -1.79
N THR A 635 11.15 -10.45 -2.53
CA THR A 635 10.67 -10.46 -3.92
C THR A 635 11.73 -11.05 -4.85
N VAL A 636 11.31 -11.98 -5.71
CA VAL A 636 12.16 -12.60 -6.74
C VAL A 636 12.08 -11.77 -8.02
N ASP A 637 13.21 -11.54 -8.68
CA ASP A 637 13.30 -10.86 -9.98
C ASP A 637 14.15 -11.69 -10.94
N LEU A 638 13.53 -12.19 -12.01
CA LEU A 638 14.19 -12.96 -13.08
C LEU A 638 14.38 -12.14 -14.37
N GLY A 639 14.26 -10.81 -14.29
CA GLY A 639 14.47 -9.90 -15.41
C GLY A 639 13.16 -9.46 -16.10
N PRO A 640 13.09 -9.43 -17.45
CA PRO A 640 11.94 -8.87 -18.19
C PRO A 640 10.59 -9.50 -17.85
N PHE A 641 10.59 -10.78 -17.48
CA PHE A 641 9.43 -11.49 -16.99
C PHE A 641 9.78 -12.27 -15.72
N THR A 642 8.86 -12.28 -14.76
CA THR A 642 8.96 -13.11 -13.57
C THR A 642 7.65 -13.89 -13.43
N PRO A 643 7.69 -15.23 -13.34
CA PRO A 643 6.48 -16.04 -13.21
C PRO A 643 5.81 -15.80 -11.85
N ARG A 644 4.54 -16.18 -11.75
CA ARG A 644 3.84 -16.30 -10.48
C ARG A 644 4.54 -17.35 -9.62
N VAL A 645 4.86 -17.02 -8.38
CA VAL A 645 5.47 -17.96 -7.42
C VAL A 645 4.39 -18.45 -6.47
N VAL A 646 4.22 -19.77 -6.42
CA VAL A 646 3.21 -20.44 -5.58
C VAL A 646 3.92 -21.44 -4.66
N VAL A 647 3.66 -21.36 -3.36
CA VAL A 647 4.14 -22.31 -2.36
C VAL A 647 2.97 -23.18 -1.92
N GLY A 648 2.92 -24.43 -2.39
CA GLY A 648 1.73 -25.27 -2.24
C GLY A 648 0.51 -24.64 -2.92
N ASP A 649 -0.40 -24.04 -2.14
CA ASP A 649 -1.58 -23.33 -2.62
C ASP A 649 -1.61 -21.83 -2.20
N VAL A 650 -0.46 -21.32 -1.74
CA VAL A 650 -0.26 -19.92 -1.34
C VAL A 650 0.54 -19.21 -2.42
N ILE A 651 -0.09 -18.26 -3.09
CA ILE A 651 0.55 -17.39 -4.08
C ILE A 651 1.27 -16.27 -3.34
N VAL A 652 2.60 -16.26 -3.40
CA VAL A 652 3.46 -15.32 -2.68
C VAL A 652 3.98 -14.20 -3.57
N GLN A 653 3.93 -14.39 -4.89
CA GLN A 653 4.28 -13.38 -5.87
C GLN A 653 3.45 -13.57 -7.14
N ARG A 654 2.88 -12.48 -7.64
CA ARG A 654 2.12 -12.44 -8.89
C ARG A 654 3.07 -12.36 -10.10
N ALA A 655 2.66 -12.93 -11.23
CA ALA A 655 3.40 -12.80 -12.49
C ALA A 655 3.61 -11.32 -12.84
N THR A 656 4.83 -10.97 -13.22
CA THR A 656 5.26 -9.59 -13.44
C THR A 656 6.00 -9.45 -14.77
N TRP A 657 5.66 -8.44 -15.56
CA TRP A 657 6.36 -8.03 -16.77
C TRP A 657 7.03 -6.67 -16.53
N ARG A 658 8.28 -6.53 -16.96
CA ARG A 658 9.05 -5.27 -16.90
C ARG A 658 9.34 -4.83 -18.33
N LEU A 659 8.65 -3.78 -18.75
CA LEU A 659 8.77 -3.20 -20.08
C LEU A 659 9.79 -2.06 -20.02
N PRO A 660 10.82 -2.06 -20.89
CA PRO A 660 11.76 -0.95 -20.97
C PRO A 660 11.07 0.31 -21.50
N ALA A 661 11.75 1.45 -21.38
CA ALA A 661 11.31 2.70 -21.98
C ALA A 661 11.06 2.54 -23.49
N GLY A 662 10.02 3.20 -24.02
CA GLY A 662 9.61 3.11 -25.42
C GLY A 662 8.86 1.83 -25.82
N ALA A 663 8.75 0.83 -24.94
CA ALA A 663 8.17 -0.47 -25.29
C ALA A 663 6.67 -0.43 -25.67
N LEU A 664 5.92 0.58 -25.22
CA LEU A 664 4.47 0.72 -25.45
C LEU A 664 4.10 1.52 -26.72
N ALA A 665 5.08 1.90 -27.56
CA ALA A 665 4.85 2.62 -28.82
C ALA A 665 3.97 3.89 -28.67
N ALA A 666 4.32 4.74 -27.69
CA ALA A 666 3.53 5.93 -27.31
C ALA A 666 3.46 7.05 -28.38
N ASP A 667 4.34 7.01 -29.38
CA ASP A 667 4.48 8.05 -30.41
C ASP A 667 3.38 8.05 -31.47
N ALA A 668 2.50 7.04 -31.48
CA ALA A 668 1.34 6.99 -32.36
C ALA A 668 0.33 8.12 -32.09
N SER A 669 -0.42 8.50 -33.12
CA SER A 669 -1.50 9.49 -33.06
C SER A 669 -2.54 9.11 -32.00
N PRO A 670 -3.05 10.06 -31.19
CA PRO A 670 -4.08 9.79 -30.19
C PRO A 670 -5.30 9.05 -30.75
N GLY A 671 -5.94 8.24 -29.91
CA GLY A 671 -7.11 7.45 -30.29
C GLY A 671 -6.76 6.00 -30.63
N LEU A 672 -7.50 5.42 -31.58
CA LEU A 672 -7.33 4.03 -32.01
C LEU A 672 -5.90 3.63 -32.38
N PRO A 673 -5.11 4.42 -33.15
CA PRO A 673 -3.75 4.01 -33.53
C PRO A 673 -2.85 3.78 -32.32
N ARG A 674 -2.90 4.71 -31.36
CA ARG A 674 -2.15 4.62 -30.10
C ARG A 674 -2.62 3.48 -29.20
N TYR A 675 -3.94 3.33 -29.05
CA TYR A 675 -4.53 2.23 -28.28
C TYR A 675 -4.08 0.87 -28.84
N SER A 676 -4.26 0.65 -30.15
CA SER A 676 -3.94 -0.61 -30.81
C SER A 676 -2.45 -0.93 -30.74
N ALA A 677 -1.58 0.07 -30.92
CA ALA A 677 -0.14 -0.11 -30.82
C ALA A 677 0.29 -0.57 -29.41
N ALA A 678 -0.25 0.06 -28.37
CA ALA A 678 0.05 -0.28 -26.98
C ALA A 678 -0.48 -1.68 -26.61
N VAL A 679 -1.72 -2.00 -26.98
CA VAL A 679 -2.32 -3.32 -26.73
C VAL A 679 -1.54 -4.42 -27.46
N ARG A 680 -1.21 -4.23 -28.75
CA ARG A 680 -0.38 -5.18 -29.51
C ARG A 680 0.99 -5.38 -28.85
N ALA A 681 1.63 -4.31 -28.39
CA ALA A 681 2.93 -4.40 -27.71
C ALA A 681 2.86 -5.22 -26.40
N MET A 682 1.75 -5.12 -25.67
CA MET A 682 1.52 -5.90 -24.44
C MET A 682 1.17 -7.36 -24.76
N LEU A 683 0.29 -7.61 -25.73
CA LEU A 683 -0.06 -8.96 -26.20
C LEU A 683 1.15 -9.73 -26.71
N GLY A 684 2.02 -9.09 -27.50
CA GLY A 684 3.26 -9.70 -28.01
C GLY A 684 4.26 -10.10 -26.92
N ARG A 685 4.04 -9.69 -25.66
CA ARG A 685 4.84 -10.06 -24.49
C ARG A 685 4.11 -11.00 -23.53
N GLY A 686 2.94 -11.50 -23.93
CA GLY A 686 2.12 -12.40 -23.11
C GLY A 686 1.45 -11.74 -21.90
N VAL A 687 1.32 -10.40 -21.91
CA VAL A 687 0.64 -9.66 -20.84
C VAL A 687 -0.86 -9.97 -20.90
N PRO A 688 -1.51 -10.34 -19.78
CA PRO A 688 -2.94 -10.61 -19.75
C PRO A 688 -3.76 -9.32 -19.93
N ARG A 689 -5.01 -9.47 -20.36
CA ARG A 689 -5.98 -8.36 -20.51
C ARG A 689 -6.08 -7.47 -19.27
N ARG A 690 -6.00 -8.05 -18.07
CA ARG A 690 -6.17 -7.31 -16.80
C ARG A 690 -4.90 -7.41 -15.96
N CYS A 691 -4.35 -6.25 -15.61
CA CYS A 691 -3.14 -6.15 -14.80
C CYS A 691 -3.16 -4.87 -13.96
N PHE A 692 -2.15 -4.72 -13.12
CA PHE A 692 -1.81 -3.48 -12.42
C PHE A 692 -0.53 -2.93 -13.03
N ALA A 693 -0.53 -1.66 -13.39
CA ALA A 693 0.61 -0.95 -13.94
C ALA A 693 1.27 -0.05 -12.90
N GLY A 694 2.60 -0.09 -12.81
CA GLY A 694 3.43 0.85 -12.08
C GLY A 694 4.37 1.58 -13.05
N THR A 695 4.44 2.90 -12.94
CA THR A 695 5.29 3.79 -13.74
C THR A 695 6.21 4.61 -12.83
N ALA A 696 7.25 5.23 -13.40
CA ALA A 696 8.10 6.14 -12.64
C ALA A 696 7.30 7.38 -12.20
N GLY A 697 7.38 7.74 -10.91
CA GLY A 697 6.66 8.88 -10.34
C GLY A 697 5.28 8.55 -9.75
N GLU A 698 4.67 7.43 -10.15
CA GLU A 698 3.44 6.94 -9.53
C GLU A 698 3.75 6.12 -8.27
N ARG A 699 3.22 6.58 -7.13
CA ARG A 699 3.51 5.97 -5.81
C ARG A 699 2.90 4.58 -5.65
N LYS A 700 1.77 4.30 -6.30
CA LYS A 700 1.03 3.03 -6.19
C LYS A 700 0.61 2.51 -7.55
N PRO A 701 0.76 1.21 -7.84
CA PRO A 701 0.25 0.63 -9.08
C PRO A 701 -1.25 0.90 -9.27
N PHE A 702 -1.69 1.08 -10.51
CA PHE A 702 -3.09 1.33 -10.88
C PHE A 702 -3.61 0.21 -11.78
N TYR A 703 -4.90 -0.11 -11.66
CA TYR A 703 -5.59 -1.12 -12.46
C TYR A 703 -5.61 -0.71 -13.94
N LEU A 704 -5.36 -1.69 -14.79
CA LEU A 704 -5.38 -1.61 -16.24
C LEU A 704 -6.24 -2.77 -16.79
N ASP A 705 -7.23 -2.42 -17.61
CA ASP A 705 -7.93 -3.37 -18.49
C ASP A 705 -7.64 -2.97 -19.93
N LEU A 706 -7.04 -3.88 -20.70
CA LEU A 706 -6.73 -3.65 -22.12
C LEU A 706 -7.98 -3.46 -22.98
N ALA A 707 -9.16 -3.82 -22.49
CA ALA A 707 -10.44 -3.52 -23.13
C ALA A 707 -10.96 -2.09 -22.87
N SER A 708 -10.24 -1.26 -22.11
CA SER A 708 -10.66 0.12 -21.81
C SER A 708 -9.76 1.14 -22.52
N PRO A 709 -10.29 1.93 -23.47
CA PRO A 709 -9.56 3.04 -24.08
C PRO A 709 -9.02 4.03 -23.04
N HIS A 710 -9.82 4.34 -22.01
CA HIS A 710 -9.47 5.27 -20.94
C HIS A 710 -8.30 4.79 -20.08
N LEU A 711 -8.28 3.50 -19.70
CA LEU A 711 -7.21 2.97 -18.85
C LEU A 711 -5.91 2.75 -19.62
N VAL A 712 -5.97 2.36 -20.90
CA VAL A 712 -4.78 2.28 -21.76
C VAL A 712 -4.20 3.68 -22.01
N ASP A 713 -5.03 4.67 -22.31
CA ASP A 713 -4.54 6.05 -22.52
C ASP A 713 -4.03 6.68 -21.21
N LEU A 714 -4.61 6.34 -20.05
CA LEU A 714 -4.06 6.65 -18.72
C LEU A 714 -2.66 6.06 -18.54
N LEU A 715 -2.46 4.78 -18.87
CA LEU A 715 -1.14 4.16 -18.79
C LEU A 715 -0.10 4.93 -19.60
N LEU A 716 -0.42 5.26 -20.84
CA LEU A 716 0.52 5.95 -21.73
C LEU A 716 0.83 7.37 -21.22
N ALA A 717 -0.18 8.08 -20.69
CA ALA A 717 -0.02 9.40 -20.11
C ALA A 717 0.85 9.41 -18.85
N GLU A 718 0.74 8.39 -17.98
CA GLU A 718 1.55 8.28 -16.77
C GLU A 718 2.94 7.71 -17.03
N ALA A 719 3.08 6.81 -18.02
CA ALA A 719 4.38 6.26 -18.39
C ALA A 719 5.28 7.31 -19.04
N LYS A 720 4.71 8.24 -19.83
CA LYS A 720 5.44 9.27 -20.60
C LYS A 720 6.62 8.69 -21.40
N GLY A 721 6.44 7.50 -21.95
CA GLY A 721 7.49 6.75 -22.68
C GLY A 721 8.54 6.09 -21.79
N GLY A 722 8.49 6.25 -20.47
CA GLY A 722 9.37 5.60 -19.50
C GLY A 722 9.07 4.10 -19.29
N PRO A 723 9.87 3.43 -18.44
CA PRO A 723 9.69 2.01 -18.14
C PRO A 723 8.39 1.75 -17.38
N VAL A 724 7.80 0.57 -17.62
CA VAL A 724 6.53 0.17 -17.02
C VAL A 724 6.65 -1.22 -16.40
N ARG A 725 6.23 -1.36 -15.15
CA ARG A 725 6.06 -2.65 -14.48
C ARG A 725 4.58 -3.04 -14.51
N LEU A 726 4.26 -4.17 -15.11
CA LEU A 726 2.91 -4.74 -15.14
C LEU A 726 2.87 -5.97 -14.23
N THR A 727 1.87 -6.09 -13.39
CA THR A 727 1.63 -7.26 -12.54
C THR A 727 0.24 -7.80 -12.81
N GLU A 728 0.06 -9.11 -13.01
CA GLU A 728 -1.27 -9.67 -13.29
C GLU A 728 -2.31 -9.27 -12.23
N MET A 729 -3.58 -9.11 -12.65
CA MET A 729 -4.67 -8.95 -11.69
C MET A 729 -5.05 -10.31 -11.10
N LEU A 730 -4.77 -10.49 -9.81
CA LEU A 730 -5.09 -11.71 -9.08
C LEU A 730 -5.54 -11.39 -7.64
N PRO A 731 -6.73 -11.80 -7.19
CA PRO A 731 -7.74 -12.57 -7.94
C PRO A 731 -8.33 -11.75 -9.09
N GLY A 732 -8.76 -12.42 -10.16
CA GLY A 732 -9.54 -11.79 -11.23
C GLY A 732 -10.97 -11.47 -10.76
N PRO A 733 -11.72 -10.62 -11.48
CA PRO A 733 -13.05 -10.19 -11.03
C PRO A 733 -14.08 -11.33 -10.96
N GLY A 734 -13.95 -12.34 -11.83
CA GLY A 734 -14.75 -13.56 -11.78
C GLY A 734 -14.37 -14.53 -10.63
N ARG A 735 -13.47 -14.11 -9.73
CA ARG A 735 -12.92 -14.91 -8.63
C ARG A 735 -12.89 -14.16 -7.30
N LEU A 736 -13.75 -13.15 -7.17
CA LEU A 736 -13.90 -12.36 -5.94
C LEU A 736 -14.93 -13.02 -5.02
N TRP A 737 -14.56 -13.34 -3.79
CA TRP A 737 -15.43 -14.08 -2.86
C TRP A 737 -16.36 -13.16 -2.07
N GLN A 738 -15.95 -11.93 -1.76
CA GLN A 738 -16.72 -11.05 -0.90
C GLN A 738 -17.88 -10.43 -1.66
N ASP A 739 -19.07 -10.90 -1.30
CA ASP A 739 -20.34 -10.31 -1.68
C ASP A 739 -20.80 -9.34 -0.59
N ALA A 740 -21.00 -8.07 -0.95
CA ALA A 740 -21.57 -7.06 -0.07
C ALA A 740 -22.81 -6.41 -0.71
N GLY A 741 -23.64 -7.23 -1.38
CA GLY A 741 -24.89 -6.80 -1.99
C GLY A 741 -25.15 -7.53 -3.32
N ALA A 742 -25.27 -6.77 -4.41
CA ALA A 742 -25.44 -7.32 -5.77
C ALA A 742 -24.12 -7.33 -6.58
N ASP A 743 -23.03 -6.77 -6.03
CA ASP A 743 -21.74 -6.66 -6.71
C ASP A 743 -20.59 -7.16 -5.84
N ARG A 744 -19.74 -8.01 -6.43
CA ARG A 744 -18.52 -8.53 -5.80
C ARG A 744 -17.48 -7.44 -5.66
N ARG A 745 -16.77 -7.43 -4.53
CA ARG A 745 -15.76 -6.43 -4.20
C ARG A 745 -14.37 -7.04 -4.12
N VAL A 746 -13.36 -6.27 -4.52
CA VAL A 746 -11.98 -6.58 -4.16
C VAL A 746 -11.85 -6.39 -2.65
N CYS A 747 -11.36 -7.41 -1.96
CA CYS A 747 -11.09 -7.34 -0.53
C CYS A 747 -9.82 -8.11 -0.18
N GLU A 748 -9.23 -7.73 0.96
CA GLU A 748 -8.14 -8.43 1.61
C GLU A 748 -8.43 -8.55 3.12
N VAL A 749 -7.85 -9.57 3.74
CA VAL A 749 -7.90 -9.79 5.19
C VAL A 749 -6.51 -9.56 5.74
N ARG A 750 -6.34 -8.49 6.51
CA ARG A 750 -5.11 -8.17 7.23
C ARG A 750 -5.10 -8.87 8.58
N LEU A 751 -4.09 -9.68 8.83
CA LEU A 751 -3.93 -10.44 10.07
C LEU A 751 -2.75 -9.91 10.90
N ALA A 752 -2.64 -10.38 12.14
CA ALA A 752 -1.41 -10.31 12.91
C ALA A 752 -0.97 -11.74 13.28
N VAL A 753 0.29 -12.07 13.01
CA VAL A 753 0.88 -13.36 13.32
C VAL A 753 2.21 -13.18 14.05
N ARG A 754 2.50 -14.07 14.99
CA ARG A 754 3.76 -14.10 15.73
C ARG A 754 4.40 -15.45 15.62
N ARG A 755 5.72 -15.47 15.54
CA ARG A 755 6.49 -16.70 15.68
C ARG A 755 6.57 -17.07 17.15
N SER A 756 6.25 -18.32 17.48
CA SER A 756 6.50 -18.88 18.81
C SER A 756 8.02 -18.97 18.99
N THR A 757 8.55 -18.29 20.00
CA THR A 757 9.89 -18.55 20.52
C THR A 757 9.83 -19.89 21.24
N GLY A 758 10.50 -20.93 20.73
CA GLY A 758 10.60 -22.20 21.47
C GLY A 758 11.22 -21.96 22.85
N PRO A 759 11.02 -22.86 23.82
CA PRO A 759 11.74 -22.78 25.09
C PRO A 759 13.26 -22.75 24.80
N GLU A 760 14.00 -21.89 25.49
CA GLU A 760 15.46 -21.97 25.50
C GLU A 760 15.86 -23.43 25.81
N PRO A 761 16.75 -24.06 25.02
CA PRO A 761 17.31 -25.34 25.41
C PRO A 761 18.15 -25.13 26.67
N GLY A 762 17.57 -25.45 27.83
CA GLY A 762 18.28 -25.75 29.07
C GLY A 762 18.69 -24.56 29.95
N ARG A 763 17.75 -24.08 30.78
CA ARG A 763 18.05 -23.92 32.22
C ARG A 763 17.31 -25.00 32.98
N ARG A 764 17.93 -26.19 33.06
CA ARG A 764 17.64 -27.15 34.14
C ARG A 764 18.64 -26.87 35.25
N GLY A 765 18.14 -26.65 36.47
CA GLY A 765 18.93 -26.61 37.70
C GLY A 765 19.46 -25.22 38.02
#